data_AF-A0A2P6U070-F1
#
_entry.id   AF-A0A2P6U070-F1
#
_cell.length_a   1.000
_cell.length_b   1.000
_cell.length_c   1.000
_cell.angle_alpha   90.00
_cell.angle_beta   90.00
_cell.angle_gamma   90.00
#
_symmetry.space_group_name_H-M   'P 1'
#
loop_
_entity.id
_entity.type
_entity.pdbx_description
1 polymer ?
#
loop_
_entity_poly.entity_id
_entity_poly.type
_entity_poly.pdbx_seq_one_letter_code
_entity_poly.pdbx_strand_id
1 'polypeptide(L)'
;MAGGKEADGAVAWIEEQLPEFGRVTGTQFAGGSSWSSAYIYTTDSGRQLFVKTALGRDPEAMFKGEAEGLRAMHATNTIRVPAVYHYGPLPGPPGGGALRSGGSFIVMECLDMRGRCDQAELGRQMARMHLAAPQHDLAGQFGFVCNNTIGGTPQPNPWTDDWVAFFREHRLRHQLKLAANSRLNQLAEPLLRPGALESLFDGIQVKPSVLHGDLWSGNIAGVDGQPCIFDPATYYGHHEAEWGMSWCAGFGAAFWSGYHSLIPREPGFDERADLYTLYHKLNHYNLFGSGYLGDCERLLTRLARHWPQQWPLQWQQAGAAAAAPHPPHMDPQLMAAKLAAAREKNRLAQQRFRERRRQRQKQAGEQCEVLQQEIEQLEVEIEALRAQNHVYQRVLAVRDAMLQTFTSLQPPEAQAAALQHAGAMSAAAQLQDQAVPVPLLPAPEAAGGLVRALSELPSEGELDAAAVQSEAAAEAQAAEAAAGAGPQAAEADAAQEAQAGTAEAAATAVAGSSAAAGGAEGSVGMDASEAGTGLGPAPQSLLGEAHRRGTASSLDGSALQEVEEVPPPSNKALLARIESWTGPEHLLEFVRQWQAELRVAYQAADAAGFDADTAGELESLVQRMTEMWWHVGQLRPAYLSYLAHVALPENSGQLSLWREIASEVLPYINDVGLALVHRSWHNYSKRLAKVAVGVSKWVHKLQTYTVQPPEGLITNAQRALELAEISSHIAAAVQEEYVASMELVARQFPVSNILLQAYTNYRCAPYLPDIVAIVYNIVCIDSEQRAAEARGVYRPRLPPSRPAPSSRVPEEAKAHGLEAAAAMLQP
;
A
#
# COMPACT_ATOMS: atom_id res chain seq x y z
N MET A 1 -15.79 -14.48 -3.10
CA MET A 1 -16.05 -15.74 -3.87
C MET A 1 -15.05 -16.02 -5.02
N ALA A 2 -13.89 -15.34 -5.12
CA ALA A 2 -12.89 -15.64 -6.19
C ALA A 2 -11.98 -16.85 -5.91
N GLY A 3 -11.96 -17.39 -4.69
CA GLY A 3 -11.00 -18.44 -4.29
C GLY A 3 -11.23 -19.84 -4.87
N GLY A 4 -12.25 -20.04 -5.73
CA GLY A 4 -12.59 -21.36 -6.27
C GLY A 4 -11.75 -21.81 -7.48
N LYS A 5 -11.41 -20.90 -8.41
CA LYS A 5 -10.75 -21.30 -9.67
C LYS A 5 -9.25 -21.60 -9.55
N GLU A 6 -8.56 -21.02 -8.56
CA GLU A 6 -7.13 -21.31 -8.29
C GLU A 6 -6.94 -22.71 -7.69
N ALA A 7 -7.94 -23.19 -6.95
CA ALA A 7 -7.92 -24.50 -6.32
C ALA A 7 -8.07 -25.66 -7.32
N ASP A 8 -8.88 -25.46 -8.37
CA ASP A 8 -9.24 -26.52 -9.33
C ASP A 8 -8.02 -27.14 -10.05
N GLY A 9 -6.92 -26.38 -10.21
CA GLY A 9 -5.71 -26.86 -10.90
C GLY A 9 -4.94 -27.96 -10.15
N ALA A 10 -4.96 -27.97 -8.82
CA ALA A 10 -4.29 -29.00 -8.00
C ALA A 10 -5.21 -30.20 -7.69
N VAL A 11 -6.54 -30.03 -7.76
CA VAL A 11 -7.51 -31.09 -7.44
C VAL A 11 -7.30 -32.32 -8.31
N ALA A 12 -7.26 -32.14 -9.63
CA ALA A 12 -7.09 -33.25 -10.57
C ALA A 12 -5.80 -34.03 -10.30
N TRP A 13 -4.71 -33.34 -9.95
CA TRP A 13 -3.44 -33.97 -9.60
C TRP A 13 -3.56 -34.78 -8.30
N ILE A 14 -4.14 -34.21 -7.25
CA ILE A 14 -4.31 -34.87 -5.95
C ILE A 14 -5.14 -36.15 -6.11
N GLU A 15 -6.25 -36.11 -6.85
CA GLU A 15 -7.11 -37.27 -7.05
C GLU A 15 -6.44 -38.38 -7.87
N GLU A 16 -5.56 -38.01 -8.82
CA GLU A 16 -4.83 -38.97 -9.64
C GLU A 16 -3.64 -39.60 -8.89
N GLN A 17 -2.87 -38.79 -8.17
CA GLN A 17 -1.56 -39.16 -7.65
C GLN A 17 -1.54 -39.48 -6.15
N LEU A 18 -2.58 -39.08 -5.41
CA LEU A 18 -2.78 -39.39 -3.98
C LEU A 18 -4.13 -40.12 -3.75
N PRO A 19 -4.40 -41.23 -4.46
CA PRO A 19 -5.69 -41.93 -4.40
C PRO A 19 -6.06 -42.44 -3.00
N GLU A 20 -5.08 -42.61 -2.11
CA GLU A 20 -5.29 -43.00 -0.71
C GLU A 20 -6.00 -41.94 0.15
N PHE A 21 -6.12 -40.70 -0.35
CA PHE A 21 -6.92 -39.65 0.29
C PHE A 21 -8.33 -39.56 -0.28
N GLY A 22 -8.64 -40.22 -1.39
CA GLY A 22 -9.94 -40.17 -2.04
C GLY A 22 -10.18 -38.90 -2.86
N ARG A 23 -11.43 -38.64 -3.23
CA ARG A 23 -11.81 -37.49 -4.08
C ARG A 23 -11.97 -36.23 -3.26
N VAL A 24 -11.61 -35.09 -3.82
CA VAL A 24 -11.81 -33.79 -3.17
C VAL A 24 -13.28 -33.42 -3.27
N THR A 25 -13.95 -33.30 -2.12
CA THR A 25 -15.39 -33.00 -2.02
C THR A 25 -15.66 -31.54 -1.64
N GLY A 26 -14.64 -30.83 -1.15
CA GLY A 26 -14.78 -29.42 -0.82
C GLY A 26 -13.44 -28.72 -0.67
N THR A 27 -13.44 -27.42 -0.98
CA THR A 27 -12.27 -26.56 -0.87
C THR A 27 -12.61 -25.33 -0.04
N GLN A 28 -11.74 -25.00 0.91
CA GLN A 28 -11.83 -23.80 1.73
C GLN A 28 -10.55 -22.98 1.60
N PHE A 29 -10.67 -21.69 1.34
CA PHE A 29 -9.53 -20.77 1.40
C PHE A 29 -9.08 -20.58 2.86
N ALA A 30 -7.79 -20.77 3.12
CA ALA A 30 -7.20 -20.73 4.45
C ALA A 30 -6.32 -19.48 4.68
N GLY A 31 -6.16 -18.62 3.67
CA GLY A 31 -5.33 -17.40 3.73
C GLY A 31 -4.29 -17.36 2.61
N GLY A 32 -3.42 -16.36 2.64
CA GLY A 32 -2.36 -16.21 1.66
C GLY A 32 -1.38 -15.09 2.00
N SER A 33 -0.24 -15.09 1.31
CA SER A 33 0.77 -14.04 1.32
C SER A 33 0.82 -13.36 -0.06
N SER A 34 1.71 -12.38 -0.24
CA SER A 34 1.97 -11.77 -1.55
C SER A 34 2.69 -12.69 -2.55
N TRP A 35 3.02 -13.94 -2.16
CA TRP A 35 3.71 -14.92 -3.00
C TRP A 35 3.07 -16.31 -3.05
N SER A 36 2.08 -16.62 -2.20
CA SER A 36 1.34 -17.88 -2.25
C SER A 36 -0.05 -17.80 -1.60
N SER A 37 -1.03 -18.52 -2.15
CA SER A 37 -2.35 -18.76 -1.56
C SER A 37 -2.38 -20.11 -0.84
N ALA A 38 -3.22 -20.26 0.20
CA ALA A 38 -3.37 -21.48 0.98
C ALA A 38 -4.83 -21.94 1.07
N TYR A 39 -5.04 -23.26 1.04
CA TYR A 39 -6.35 -23.90 1.02
C TYR A 39 -6.38 -25.15 1.89
N ILE A 40 -7.56 -25.48 2.40
CA ILE A 40 -7.88 -26.77 3.02
C ILE A 40 -8.79 -27.54 2.08
N TYR A 41 -8.36 -28.72 1.66
CA TYR A 41 -9.15 -29.62 0.82
C TYR A 41 -9.72 -30.73 1.70
N THR A 42 -11.04 -30.89 1.65
CA THR A 42 -11.76 -31.98 2.30
C THR A 42 -12.01 -33.07 1.29
N THR A 43 -11.74 -34.31 1.68
CA THR A 43 -11.89 -35.48 0.81
C THR A 43 -13.08 -36.36 1.21
N ASP A 44 -13.58 -37.20 0.31
CA ASP A 44 -14.64 -38.19 0.59
C ASP A 44 -14.22 -39.27 1.60
N SER A 45 -12.92 -39.47 1.81
CA SER A 45 -12.38 -40.30 2.90
C SER A 45 -12.53 -39.65 4.29
N GLY A 46 -12.94 -38.38 4.35
CA GLY A 46 -13.03 -37.59 5.58
C GLY A 46 -11.71 -36.98 6.03
N ARG A 47 -10.61 -37.17 5.27
CA ARG A 47 -9.30 -36.56 5.56
C ARG A 47 -9.22 -35.15 4.99
N GLN A 48 -8.41 -34.31 5.63
CA GLN A 48 -8.10 -32.95 5.18
C GLN A 48 -6.65 -32.83 4.74
N LEU A 49 -6.45 -32.09 3.65
CA LEU A 49 -5.15 -31.75 3.07
C LEU A 49 -4.96 -30.24 3.12
N PHE A 50 -3.75 -29.79 3.45
CA PHE A 50 -3.39 -28.38 3.35
C PHE A 50 -2.59 -28.17 2.07
N VAL A 51 -3.03 -27.24 1.23
CA VAL A 51 -2.49 -27.01 -0.11
C VAL A 51 -2.08 -25.56 -0.25
N LYS A 52 -0.85 -25.29 -0.65
CA LYS A 52 -0.44 -23.94 -1.07
C LYS A 52 -0.25 -23.89 -2.57
N THR A 53 -0.58 -22.75 -3.18
CA THR A 53 -0.41 -22.48 -4.61
C THR A 53 0.31 -21.15 -4.83
N ALA A 54 1.11 -21.05 -5.90
CA ALA A 54 1.80 -19.81 -6.29
C ALA A 54 1.76 -19.62 -7.81
N LEU A 55 1.16 -18.53 -8.29
CA LEU A 55 1.04 -18.22 -9.73
C LEU A 55 2.25 -17.42 -10.24
N GLY A 56 2.66 -17.68 -11.49
CA GLY A 56 3.72 -16.90 -12.15
C GLY A 56 5.13 -17.05 -11.57
N ARG A 57 5.35 -18.04 -10.69
CA ARG A 57 6.66 -18.36 -10.11
C ARG A 57 7.10 -19.75 -10.50
N ASP A 58 8.41 -19.91 -10.67
CA ASP A 58 9.03 -21.18 -11.06
C ASP A 58 8.70 -22.31 -10.06
N PRO A 59 8.04 -23.40 -10.51
CA PRO A 59 7.61 -24.50 -9.67
C PRO A 59 8.72 -25.26 -8.95
N GLU A 60 9.95 -25.25 -9.47
CA GLU A 60 11.07 -25.95 -8.81
C GLU A 60 11.78 -25.12 -7.74
N ALA A 61 11.60 -23.79 -7.71
CA ALA A 61 12.42 -22.94 -6.85
C ALA A 61 11.84 -22.75 -5.42
N MET A 62 10.52 -22.67 -5.30
CA MET A 62 9.88 -22.29 -4.02
C MET A 62 9.43 -23.52 -3.22
N PHE A 63 8.45 -24.27 -3.71
CA PHE A 63 7.86 -25.38 -2.96
C PHE A 63 8.75 -26.63 -2.85
N LYS A 64 9.71 -26.82 -3.76
CA LYS A 64 10.78 -27.81 -3.58
C LYS A 64 11.62 -27.49 -2.34
N GLY A 65 12.01 -26.22 -2.18
CA GLY A 65 12.80 -25.77 -1.04
C GLY A 65 12.07 -25.98 0.29
N GLU A 66 10.79 -25.63 0.35
CA GLU A 66 9.93 -25.87 1.52
C GLU A 66 9.77 -27.37 1.81
N ALA A 67 9.49 -28.17 0.78
CA ALA A 67 9.31 -29.62 0.91
C ALA A 67 10.57 -30.32 1.44
N GLU A 68 11.73 -30.02 0.86
CA GLU A 68 13.01 -30.57 1.31
C GLU A 68 13.38 -30.09 2.72
N GLY A 69 13.05 -28.84 3.07
CA GLY A 69 13.24 -28.30 4.41
C GLY A 69 12.43 -29.05 5.48
N LEU A 70 11.12 -29.21 5.22
CA LEU A 70 10.23 -29.98 6.08
C LEU A 70 10.67 -31.43 6.23
N ARG A 71 11.10 -32.08 5.13
CA ARG A 71 11.64 -33.46 5.18
C ARG A 71 12.90 -33.56 6.01
N ALA A 72 13.85 -32.62 5.85
CA ALA A 72 15.10 -32.60 6.62
C ALA A 72 14.84 -32.45 8.12
N MET A 73 13.93 -31.53 8.52
CA MET A 73 13.55 -31.37 9.92
C MET A 73 12.78 -32.58 10.45
N HIS A 74 11.83 -33.12 9.68
CA HIS A 74 11.07 -34.32 10.05
C HIS A 74 11.98 -35.51 10.35
N ALA A 75 13.01 -35.72 9.52
CA ALA A 75 13.95 -36.82 9.64
C ALA A 75 14.80 -36.77 10.93
N THR A 76 14.90 -35.60 11.60
CA THR A 76 15.57 -35.50 12.90
C THR A 76 14.81 -36.18 14.03
N ASN A 77 13.50 -36.40 13.87
CA ASN A 77 12.62 -36.98 14.88
C ASN A 77 12.66 -36.21 16.24
N THR A 78 12.63 -34.87 16.18
CA THR A 78 12.72 -34.00 17.38
C THR A 78 11.49 -33.12 17.60
N ILE A 79 11.25 -32.15 16.70
CA ILE A 79 10.13 -31.19 16.76
C ILE A 79 9.08 -31.55 15.71
N ARG A 80 7.82 -31.28 16.01
CA ARG A 80 6.73 -31.52 15.05
C ARG A 80 6.82 -30.55 13.89
N VAL A 81 6.72 -31.09 12.68
CA VAL A 81 6.55 -30.35 11.42
C VAL A 81 5.46 -31.03 10.59
N PRO A 82 4.74 -30.31 9.71
CA PRO A 82 3.79 -30.91 8.77
C PRO A 82 4.46 -31.96 7.87
N ALA A 83 3.82 -33.11 7.69
CA ALA A 83 4.28 -34.08 6.69
C ALA A 83 4.01 -33.57 5.28
N VAL A 84 4.99 -33.72 4.37
CA VAL A 84 4.86 -33.34 2.96
C VAL A 84 4.42 -34.55 2.15
N TYR A 85 3.29 -34.43 1.46
CA TYR A 85 2.81 -35.48 0.56
C TYR A 85 3.36 -35.27 -0.86
N HIS A 86 3.29 -34.05 -1.39
CA HIS A 86 3.81 -33.76 -2.74
C HIS A 86 4.07 -32.27 -2.99
N TYR A 87 4.81 -31.94 -4.05
CA TYR A 87 4.87 -30.60 -4.63
C TYR A 87 5.06 -30.71 -6.16
N GLY A 88 4.54 -29.76 -6.94
CA GLY A 88 4.63 -29.83 -8.40
C GLY A 88 4.14 -28.59 -9.14
N PRO A 89 4.19 -28.60 -10.48
CA PRO A 89 3.68 -27.51 -11.32
C PRO A 89 2.14 -27.52 -11.39
N LEU A 90 1.52 -26.34 -11.38
CA LEU A 90 0.09 -26.18 -11.68
C LEU A 90 -0.13 -26.12 -13.19
N PRO A 91 -0.96 -26.98 -13.80
CA PRO A 91 -1.27 -26.89 -15.22
C PRO A 91 -2.03 -25.59 -15.54
N GLY A 92 -1.62 -24.89 -16.60
CA GLY A 92 -2.33 -23.73 -17.14
C GLY A 92 -3.62 -24.13 -17.88
N PRO A 93 -4.53 -23.18 -18.17
CA PRO A 93 -5.76 -23.48 -18.90
C PRO A 93 -5.46 -24.06 -20.31
N PRO A 94 -6.24 -25.04 -20.79
CA PRO A 94 -6.06 -25.61 -22.12
C PRO A 94 -6.10 -24.52 -23.20
N GLY A 95 -5.08 -24.47 -24.06
CA GLY A 95 -5.00 -23.51 -25.18
C GLY A 95 -4.24 -22.21 -24.91
N GLY A 96 -3.71 -22.00 -23.70
CA GLY A 96 -2.76 -20.92 -23.42
C GLY A 96 -1.35 -21.29 -23.89
N GLY A 97 -0.81 -20.59 -24.89
CA GLY A 97 0.58 -20.78 -25.33
C GLY A 97 1.62 -20.47 -24.24
N ALA A 98 2.91 -20.68 -24.57
CA ALA A 98 4.06 -20.62 -23.67
C ALA A 98 4.24 -19.33 -22.81
N LEU A 99 3.44 -18.28 -23.03
CA LEU A 99 3.40 -17.07 -22.19
C LEU A 99 2.51 -17.19 -20.93
N ARG A 100 1.75 -18.29 -20.75
CA ARG A 100 0.97 -18.59 -19.53
C ARG A 100 1.62 -19.73 -18.74
N SER A 101 2.90 -19.60 -18.42
CA SER A 101 3.62 -20.58 -17.60
C SER A 101 2.85 -20.83 -16.29
N GLY A 102 2.42 -22.08 -16.12
CA GLY A 102 1.64 -22.54 -14.98
C GLY A 102 2.33 -22.22 -13.64
N GLY A 103 1.52 -22.07 -12.59
CA GLY A 103 2.02 -21.84 -11.24
C GLY A 103 2.65 -23.09 -10.63
N SER A 104 2.68 -23.15 -9.30
CA SER A 104 3.18 -24.29 -8.54
C SER A 104 2.34 -24.55 -7.30
N PHE A 105 2.46 -25.75 -6.73
CA PHE A 105 1.75 -26.12 -5.51
C PHE A 105 2.55 -27.07 -4.62
N ILE A 106 2.20 -27.11 -3.34
CA ILE A 106 2.63 -28.12 -2.34
C ILE A 106 1.39 -28.65 -1.61
N VAL A 107 1.38 -29.95 -1.35
CA VAL A 107 0.34 -30.67 -0.61
C VAL A 107 0.96 -31.26 0.64
N MET A 108 0.40 -30.92 1.79
CA MET A 108 0.92 -31.31 3.09
C MET A 108 -0.20 -31.70 4.06
N GLU A 109 0.21 -32.24 5.19
CA GLU A 109 -0.65 -32.56 6.31
C GLU A 109 -1.40 -31.34 6.83
N CYS A 110 -2.72 -31.45 6.96
CA CYS A 110 -3.54 -30.43 7.60
C CYS A 110 -3.53 -30.65 9.12
N LEU A 111 -2.94 -29.71 9.86
CA LEU A 111 -2.83 -29.75 11.32
C LEU A 111 -3.80 -28.77 11.97
N ASP A 112 -4.41 -29.14 13.11
CA ASP A 112 -5.16 -28.20 13.95
C ASP A 112 -4.19 -27.42 14.86
N MET A 113 -3.87 -26.19 14.45
CA MET A 113 -2.85 -25.34 15.07
C MET A 113 -3.38 -24.43 16.20
N ARG A 114 -4.56 -24.72 16.77
CA ARG A 114 -5.18 -23.91 17.84
C ARG A 114 -4.61 -24.17 19.24
N GLY A 115 -3.65 -25.07 19.37
CA GLY A 115 -3.06 -25.46 20.65
C GLY A 115 -2.12 -24.41 21.24
N ARG A 116 -1.95 -24.44 22.56
CA ARG A 116 -0.90 -23.67 23.25
C ARG A 116 0.45 -24.36 23.07
N CYS A 117 1.52 -23.57 22.93
CA CYS A 117 2.88 -24.06 22.85
C CYS A 117 3.60 -23.90 24.20
N ASP A 118 4.10 -25.01 24.78
CA ASP A 118 4.99 -24.95 25.94
C ASP A 118 6.37 -24.45 25.49
N GLN A 119 6.68 -23.20 25.86
CA GLN A 119 7.93 -22.53 25.53
C GLN A 119 9.16 -23.32 25.98
N ALA A 120 9.14 -23.97 27.15
CA ALA A 120 10.29 -24.72 27.64
C ALA A 120 10.52 -26.00 26.81
N GLU A 121 9.44 -26.67 26.40
CA GLU A 121 9.55 -27.83 25.51
C GLU A 121 9.94 -27.42 24.09
N LEU A 122 9.41 -26.31 23.57
CA LEU A 122 9.85 -25.74 22.30
C LEU A 122 11.37 -25.50 22.30
N GLY A 123 11.90 -24.87 23.35
CA GLY A 123 13.34 -24.68 23.51
C GLY A 123 14.13 -25.99 23.50
N ARG A 124 13.65 -27.02 24.22
CA ARG A 124 14.30 -28.35 24.25
C ARG A 124 14.25 -29.05 22.88
N GLN A 125 13.11 -29.01 22.18
CA GLN A 125 12.96 -29.67 20.88
C GLN A 125 13.78 -28.98 19.79
N MET A 126 13.84 -27.64 19.79
CA MET A 126 14.73 -26.88 18.91
C MET A 126 16.20 -27.23 19.16
N ALA A 127 16.63 -27.31 20.42
CA ALA A 127 18.00 -27.72 20.75
C ALA A 127 18.30 -29.15 20.27
N ARG A 128 17.37 -30.10 20.46
CA ARG A 128 17.51 -31.46 19.93
C ARG A 128 17.62 -31.47 18.42
N MET A 129 16.81 -30.67 17.72
CA MET A 129 16.86 -30.54 16.25
C MET A 129 18.24 -30.06 15.80
N HIS A 130 18.79 -29.02 16.43
CA HIS A 130 20.11 -28.49 16.08
C HIS A 130 21.26 -29.45 16.41
N LEU A 131 21.11 -30.28 17.44
CA LEU A 131 22.08 -31.32 17.81
C LEU A 131 21.99 -32.57 16.93
N ALA A 132 20.91 -32.73 16.15
CA ALA A 132 20.76 -33.88 15.26
C ALA A 132 21.86 -33.88 14.19
N ALA A 133 22.38 -35.07 13.90
CA ALA A 133 23.41 -35.22 12.88
C ALA A 133 22.86 -34.80 11.50
N PRO A 134 23.63 -34.04 10.69
CA PRO A 134 23.23 -33.71 9.33
C PRO A 134 22.97 -34.97 8.52
N GLN A 135 21.81 -35.04 7.84
CA GLN A 135 21.39 -36.22 7.09
C GLN A 135 21.77 -36.10 5.61
N HIS A 136 23.04 -35.82 5.32
CA HIS A 136 23.57 -35.73 3.97
C HIS A 136 25.03 -36.19 3.91
N ASP A 137 25.47 -36.62 2.73
CA ASP A 137 26.80 -37.20 2.50
C ASP A 137 27.95 -36.17 2.62
N LEU A 138 27.64 -34.88 2.77
CA LEU A 138 28.60 -33.78 2.86
C LEU A 138 28.82 -33.33 4.31
N ALA A 139 29.10 -34.29 5.19
CA ALA A 139 29.29 -34.03 6.62
C ALA A 139 30.28 -32.88 6.87
N GLY A 140 29.86 -31.89 7.68
CA GLY A 140 30.67 -30.73 8.02
C GLY A 140 30.52 -29.52 7.09
N GLN A 141 29.74 -29.61 6.01
CA GLN A 141 29.49 -28.49 5.10
C GLN A 141 28.21 -27.69 5.45
N PHE A 142 28.21 -26.41 5.08
CA PHE A 142 27.10 -25.46 5.19
C PHE A 142 26.45 -25.25 3.82
N GLY A 143 25.14 -25.06 3.79
CA GLY A 143 24.36 -24.96 2.55
C GLY A 143 23.09 -25.81 2.60
N PHE A 144 22.52 -26.12 1.45
CA PHE A 144 21.33 -26.97 1.38
C PHE A 144 21.25 -27.70 0.04
N VAL A 145 20.41 -28.74 -0.04
CA VAL A 145 20.26 -29.57 -1.24
C VAL A 145 19.76 -28.78 -2.45
N CYS A 146 19.06 -27.67 -2.22
CA CYS A 146 18.64 -26.74 -3.25
C CYS A 146 18.62 -25.30 -2.74
N ASN A 147 18.66 -24.36 -3.68
CA ASN A 147 18.23 -22.99 -3.38
C ASN A 147 16.74 -23.01 -2.99
N ASN A 148 16.37 -22.12 -2.11
CA ASN A 148 14.98 -21.94 -1.68
C ASN A 148 14.68 -20.45 -1.56
N THR A 149 13.65 -20.08 -0.80
CA THR A 149 13.25 -18.69 -0.59
C THR A 149 13.10 -18.39 0.90
N ILE A 150 13.32 -17.13 1.26
CA ILE A 150 13.02 -16.57 2.59
C ILE A 150 11.92 -15.52 2.41
N GLY A 151 10.66 -15.93 2.62
CA GLY A 151 9.51 -15.22 2.07
C GLY A 151 9.54 -15.25 0.53
N GLY A 152 9.37 -14.08 -0.11
CA GLY A 152 9.43 -13.94 -1.57
C GLY A 152 10.85 -13.82 -2.16
N THR A 153 11.89 -13.73 -1.33
CA THR A 153 13.28 -13.46 -1.74
C THR A 153 14.04 -14.76 -2.01
N PRO A 154 14.77 -14.89 -3.14
CA PRO A 154 15.66 -16.03 -3.37
C PRO A 154 16.72 -16.17 -2.26
N GLN A 155 16.99 -17.41 -1.85
CA GLN A 155 18.02 -17.74 -0.88
C GLN A 155 19.01 -18.75 -1.52
N PRO A 156 20.20 -18.28 -1.94
CA PRO A 156 21.24 -19.16 -2.45
C PRO A 156 21.81 -20.07 -1.35
N ASN A 157 21.93 -21.36 -1.65
CA ASN A 157 22.42 -22.38 -0.71
C ASN A 157 23.54 -23.27 -1.29
N PRO A 158 24.58 -22.71 -1.94
CA PRO A 158 25.68 -23.54 -2.38
C PRO A 158 26.37 -24.20 -1.19
N TRP A 159 26.91 -25.38 -1.40
CA TRP A 159 27.70 -26.07 -0.38
C TRP A 159 29.06 -25.39 -0.18
N THR A 160 29.43 -25.19 1.09
CA THR A 160 30.67 -24.53 1.51
C THR A 160 31.21 -25.21 2.76
N ASP A 161 32.51 -25.13 2.99
CA ASP A 161 33.20 -25.68 4.16
C ASP A 161 33.42 -24.65 5.28
N ASP A 162 33.32 -23.35 4.96
CA ASP A 162 33.44 -22.24 5.92
C ASP A 162 32.11 -21.50 6.11
N TRP A 163 31.63 -21.52 7.36
CA TRP A 163 30.42 -20.81 7.77
C TRP A 163 30.51 -19.30 7.57
N VAL A 164 31.66 -18.70 7.87
CA VAL A 164 31.81 -17.25 7.81
C VAL A 164 31.77 -16.78 6.37
N ALA A 165 32.48 -17.45 5.47
CA ALA A 165 32.36 -17.23 4.03
C ALA A 165 30.93 -17.44 3.53
N PHE A 166 30.26 -18.53 3.91
CA PHE A 166 28.87 -18.79 3.52
C PHE A 166 27.94 -17.65 3.91
N PHE A 167 27.98 -17.23 5.18
CA PHE A 167 27.12 -16.19 5.71
C PHE A 167 27.44 -14.81 5.11
N ARG A 168 28.73 -14.51 4.89
CA ARG A 168 29.16 -13.27 4.22
C ARG A 168 28.60 -13.17 2.80
N GLU A 169 28.80 -14.19 1.97
CA GLU A 169 28.48 -14.12 0.55
C GLU A 169 27.00 -14.40 0.25
N HIS A 170 26.46 -15.48 0.81
CA HIS A 170 25.15 -16.03 0.44
C HIS A 170 24.01 -15.59 1.35
N ARG A 171 24.32 -14.83 2.41
CA ARG A 171 23.33 -14.15 3.25
C ARG A 171 23.51 -12.63 3.13
N LEU A 172 24.52 -12.05 3.77
CA LEU A 172 24.65 -10.60 3.88
C LEU A 172 24.87 -9.89 2.54
N ARG A 173 25.89 -10.27 1.75
CA ARG A 173 26.15 -9.64 0.45
C ARG A 173 25.01 -9.85 -0.54
N HIS A 174 24.37 -11.02 -0.52
CA HIS A 174 23.20 -11.28 -1.35
C HIS A 174 22.08 -10.27 -1.04
N GLN A 175 21.71 -10.12 0.23
CA GLN A 175 20.66 -9.19 0.65
C GLN A 175 21.04 -7.71 0.40
N LEU A 176 22.30 -7.33 0.59
CA LEU A 176 22.78 -5.96 0.32
C LEU A 176 22.79 -5.62 -1.19
N LYS A 177 23.05 -6.61 -2.05
CA LYS A 177 22.93 -6.46 -3.50
C LYS A 177 21.48 -6.26 -3.92
N LEU A 178 20.57 -7.08 -3.38
CA LEU A 178 19.13 -6.94 -3.64
C LEU A 178 18.59 -5.60 -3.14
N ALA A 179 19.07 -5.12 -1.99
CA ALA A 179 18.71 -3.83 -1.42
C ALA A 179 19.06 -2.64 -2.33
N ALA A 180 20.08 -2.79 -3.18
CA ALA A 180 20.59 -1.75 -4.09
C ALA A 180 20.80 -0.37 -3.42
N ASN A 181 21.07 -0.35 -2.10
CA ASN A 181 21.10 0.85 -1.29
C ASN A 181 22.54 1.24 -0.99
N SER A 182 22.99 2.39 -1.53
CA SER A 182 24.38 2.85 -1.41
C SER A 182 24.83 3.08 0.03
N ARG A 183 23.94 3.58 0.89
CA ARG A 183 24.22 3.83 2.31
C ARG A 183 24.37 2.55 3.12
N LEU A 184 23.48 1.57 2.91
CA LEU A 184 23.62 0.26 3.55
C LEU A 184 24.90 -0.45 3.10
N ASN A 185 25.22 -0.40 1.82
CA ASN A 185 26.48 -0.95 1.29
C ASN A 185 27.71 -0.27 1.94
N GLN A 186 27.69 1.05 2.06
CA GLN A 186 28.78 1.79 2.72
C GLN A 186 28.94 1.42 4.20
N LEU A 187 27.83 1.28 4.94
CA LEU A 187 27.85 0.89 6.35
C LEU A 187 28.25 -0.57 6.56
N ALA A 188 27.93 -1.46 5.61
CA ALA A 188 28.28 -2.87 5.66
C ALA A 188 29.72 -3.16 5.23
N GLU A 189 30.34 -2.30 4.42
CA GLU A 189 31.68 -2.50 3.88
C GLU A 189 32.72 -2.90 4.95
N PRO A 190 32.83 -2.24 6.12
CA PRO A 190 33.78 -2.66 7.16
C PRO A 190 33.52 -4.08 7.68
N LEU A 191 32.25 -4.47 7.81
CA LEU A 191 31.85 -5.80 8.28
C LEU A 191 32.15 -6.89 7.25
N LEU A 192 32.08 -6.57 5.96
CA LEU A 192 32.27 -7.53 4.87
C LEU A 192 33.75 -7.78 4.51
N ARG A 193 34.69 -7.12 5.19
CA ARG A 193 36.13 -7.31 4.96
C ARG A 193 36.61 -8.65 5.55
N PRO A 194 37.60 -9.30 4.91
CA PRO A 194 38.26 -10.47 5.50
C PRO A 194 38.80 -10.16 6.89
N GLY A 195 38.59 -11.07 7.82
CA GLY A 195 38.95 -10.95 9.23
C GLY A 195 37.87 -10.33 10.11
N ALA A 196 36.95 -9.53 9.56
CA ALA A 196 35.94 -8.79 10.33
C ALA A 196 34.83 -9.69 10.90
N LEU A 197 34.27 -10.60 10.11
CA LEU A 197 33.27 -11.52 10.61
C LEU A 197 33.91 -12.66 11.38
N GLU A 198 35.10 -13.08 10.96
CA GLU A 198 35.83 -14.23 11.51
C GLU A 198 36.07 -14.08 13.01
N SER A 199 36.42 -12.88 13.50
CA SER A 199 36.69 -12.73 14.95
C SER A 199 35.45 -12.87 15.85
N LEU A 200 34.24 -12.71 15.31
CA LEU A 200 33.01 -12.98 16.08
C LEU A 200 32.85 -14.47 16.41
N PHE A 201 33.63 -15.33 15.74
CA PHE A 201 33.65 -16.77 15.92
C PHE A 201 34.97 -17.26 16.54
N ASP A 202 35.84 -16.36 17.01
CA ASP A 202 37.09 -16.74 17.67
C ASP A 202 36.82 -17.56 18.94
N GLY A 203 37.46 -18.73 19.04
CA GLY A 203 37.38 -19.59 20.22
C GLY A 203 36.14 -20.46 20.30
N ILE A 204 35.30 -20.50 19.26
CA ILE A 204 34.17 -21.42 19.15
C ILE A 204 34.31 -22.33 17.94
N GLN A 205 33.68 -23.52 18.00
CA GLN A 205 33.64 -24.45 16.88
C GLN A 205 32.26 -24.43 16.24
N VAL A 206 32.16 -23.82 15.07
CA VAL A 206 30.92 -23.82 14.31
C VAL A 206 30.70 -25.18 13.63
N LYS A 207 29.53 -25.78 13.85
CA LYS A 207 29.09 -27.02 13.22
C LYS A 207 27.78 -26.80 12.47
N PRO A 208 27.59 -27.45 11.30
CA PRO A 208 26.34 -27.37 10.57
C PRO A 208 25.21 -28.04 11.37
N SER A 209 24.16 -27.28 11.62
CA SER A 209 22.90 -27.70 12.22
C SER A 209 21.79 -27.45 11.21
N VAL A 210 20.81 -28.34 11.12
CA VAL A 210 19.61 -28.04 10.32
C VAL A 210 18.86 -26.88 10.98
N LEU A 211 18.63 -25.81 10.23
CA LEU A 211 17.90 -24.65 10.70
C LEU A 211 16.50 -24.63 10.07
N HIS A 212 15.51 -24.17 10.82
CA HIS A 212 14.24 -23.75 10.26
C HIS A 212 14.46 -22.54 9.35
N GLY A 213 15.24 -21.56 9.80
CA GLY A 213 15.74 -20.46 8.97
C GLY A 213 14.78 -19.29 8.77
N ASP A 214 13.54 -19.40 9.22
CA ASP A 214 12.57 -18.29 9.32
C ASP A 214 11.66 -18.43 10.56
N LEU A 215 12.26 -18.66 11.73
CA LEU A 215 11.48 -18.99 12.93
C LEU A 215 11.02 -17.76 13.71
N TRP A 216 9.75 -17.41 13.55
CA TRP A 216 9.06 -16.34 14.28
C TRP A 216 7.67 -16.78 14.72
N SER A 217 6.92 -15.91 15.42
CA SER A 217 5.64 -16.28 16.04
C SER A 217 4.61 -16.79 15.03
N GLY A 218 4.63 -16.30 13.80
CA GLY A 218 3.76 -16.75 12.71
C GLY A 218 4.07 -18.16 12.19
N ASN A 219 5.24 -18.71 12.52
CA ASN A 219 5.72 -20.03 12.06
C ASN A 219 5.83 -21.04 13.23
N ILE A 220 5.19 -20.74 14.37
CA ILE A 220 5.16 -21.59 15.58
C ILE A 220 3.71 -21.78 16.00
N ALA A 221 3.31 -23.03 16.21
CA ALA A 221 1.98 -23.37 16.74
C ALA A 221 2.05 -24.48 17.79
N GLY A 222 0.97 -24.67 18.54
CA GLY A 222 0.73 -25.87 19.33
C GLY A 222 -0.18 -26.84 18.57
N VAL A 223 0.21 -28.11 18.49
CA VAL A 223 -0.59 -29.20 17.91
C VAL A 223 -0.61 -30.34 18.92
N ASP A 224 -1.81 -30.75 19.36
CA ASP A 224 -1.99 -31.81 20.37
C ASP A 224 -1.17 -31.59 21.66
N GLY A 225 -0.98 -30.33 22.06
CA GLY A 225 -0.19 -29.94 23.23
C GLY A 225 1.32 -30.04 23.04
N GLN A 226 1.81 -30.23 21.82
CA GLN A 226 3.24 -30.21 21.46
C GLN A 226 3.59 -29.01 20.57
N PRO A 227 4.83 -28.49 20.66
CA PRO A 227 5.32 -27.47 19.74
C PRO A 227 5.39 -27.99 18.30
N CYS A 228 4.92 -27.19 17.36
CA CYS A 228 5.02 -27.43 15.92
C CYS A 228 5.61 -26.20 15.23
N ILE A 229 6.47 -26.43 14.24
CA ILE A 229 7.04 -25.37 13.38
C ILE A 229 6.71 -25.67 11.91
N PHE A 230 6.54 -24.62 11.11
CA PHE A 230 6.11 -24.71 9.72
C PHE A 230 6.62 -23.50 8.91
N ASP A 231 6.53 -23.59 7.58
CA ASP A 231 6.98 -22.58 6.62
C ASP A 231 8.50 -22.28 6.69
N PRO A 232 9.36 -23.29 6.56
CA PRO A 232 10.80 -23.11 6.71
C PRO A 232 11.49 -22.47 5.49
N ALA A 233 12.61 -21.80 5.78
CA ALA A 233 13.63 -21.38 4.81
C ALA A 233 14.94 -22.15 5.07
N THR A 234 14.85 -23.49 5.13
CA THR A 234 15.88 -24.38 5.69
C THR A 234 17.23 -24.29 5.01
N TYR A 235 18.29 -24.40 5.80
CA TYR A 235 19.65 -24.71 5.38
C TYR A 235 20.44 -25.28 6.56
N TYR A 236 21.59 -25.89 6.27
CA TYR A 236 22.56 -26.28 7.28
C TYR A 236 23.48 -25.09 7.60
N GLY A 237 23.42 -24.62 8.85
CA GLY A 237 24.11 -23.41 9.29
C GLY A 237 24.57 -23.47 10.73
N HIS A 238 25.14 -22.38 11.24
CA HIS A 238 25.41 -22.26 12.67
C HIS A 238 24.10 -22.21 13.45
N HIS A 239 23.94 -23.03 14.50
CA HIS A 239 22.69 -23.13 15.28
C HIS A 239 22.21 -21.80 15.89
N GLU A 240 23.11 -20.85 16.16
CA GLU A 240 22.73 -19.54 16.67
C GLU A 240 22.07 -18.66 15.60
N ALA A 241 22.22 -18.98 14.31
CA ALA A 241 21.60 -18.22 13.22
C ALA A 241 20.07 -18.33 13.19
N GLU A 242 19.51 -19.41 13.75
CA GLU A 242 18.06 -19.57 13.95
C GLU A 242 17.45 -18.38 14.71
N TRP A 243 18.23 -17.76 15.58
CA TRP A 243 17.76 -16.72 16.47
C TRP A 243 17.71 -15.34 15.85
N GLY A 244 18.07 -15.19 14.57
CA GLY A 244 17.99 -13.91 13.86
C GLY A 244 16.58 -13.32 13.75
N MET A 245 15.53 -14.13 13.96
CA MET A 245 14.13 -13.70 14.02
C MET A 245 13.55 -13.59 15.44
N SER A 246 14.37 -13.76 16.49
CA SER A 246 13.89 -13.79 17.89
C SER A 246 13.13 -12.52 18.32
N TRP A 247 13.44 -11.38 17.69
CA TRP A 247 12.82 -10.08 17.96
C TRP A 247 11.32 -10.03 17.65
N CYS A 248 10.78 -10.95 16.84
CA CYS A 248 9.35 -11.10 16.56
C CYS A 248 8.82 -12.51 16.88
N ALA A 249 9.60 -13.34 17.58
CA ALA A 249 9.22 -14.71 17.93
C ALA A 249 8.56 -14.85 19.31
N GLY A 250 8.78 -13.88 20.21
CA GLY A 250 8.22 -13.92 21.57
C GLY A 250 8.87 -14.96 22.50
N PHE A 251 10.14 -15.32 22.26
CA PHE A 251 10.86 -16.30 23.08
C PHE A 251 11.10 -15.80 24.52
N GLY A 252 10.36 -16.36 25.47
CA GLY A 252 10.46 -16.03 26.89
C GLY A 252 11.62 -16.75 27.61
N ALA A 253 11.80 -16.43 28.90
CA ALA A 253 12.84 -17.05 29.73
C ALA A 253 12.73 -18.58 29.81
N ALA A 254 11.51 -19.13 29.77
CA ALA A 254 11.26 -20.57 29.77
C ALA A 254 11.85 -21.27 28.53
N PHE A 255 11.71 -20.66 27.36
CA PHE A 255 12.30 -21.15 26.12
C PHE A 255 13.83 -21.17 26.18
N TRP A 256 14.45 -20.05 26.55
CA TRP A 256 15.90 -19.96 26.63
C TRP A 256 16.48 -20.93 27.66
N SER A 257 15.79 -21.11 28.80
CA SER A 257 16.14 -22.13 29.79
C SER A 257 16.07 -23.54 29.19
N GLY A 258 15.01 -23.86 28.46
CA GLY A 258 14.85 -25.13 27.76
C GLY A 258 15.95 -25.39 26.73
N TYR A 259 16.23 -24.41 25.86
CA TYR A 259 17.26 -24.53 24.82
C TYR A 259 18.67 -24.65 25.42
N HIS A 260 19.03 -23.73 26.33
CA HIS A 260 20.36 -23.71 26.92
C HIS A 260 20.62 -24.82 27.95
N SER A 261 19.58 -25.56 28.35
CA SER A 261 19.77 -26.80 29.11
C SER A 261 20.48 -27.90 28.31
N LEU A 262 20.43 -27.82 26.97
CA LEU A 262 21.03 -28.80 26.05
C LEU A 262 22.18 -28.20 25.23
N ILE A 263 22.06 -26.94 24.80
CA ILE A 263 23.13 -26.22 24.07
C ILE A 263 23.57 -25.02 24.92
N PRO A 264 24.66 -25.16 25.71
CA PRO A 264 25.16 -24.07 26.53
C PRO A 264 25.46 -22.82 25.71
N ARG A 265 25.16 -21.65 26.27
CA ARG A 265 25.43 -20.38 25.63
C ARG A 265 26.94 -20.13 25.51
N GLU A 266 27.42 -19.93 24.30
CA GLU A 266 28.84 -19.66 24.05
C GLU A 266 29.21 -18.18 24.27
N PRO A 267 30.49 -17.86 24.57
CA PRO A 267 30.98 -16.49 24.54
C PRO A 267 30.76 -15.84 23.17
N GLY A 268 30.34 -14.57 23.15
CA GLY A 268 30.06 -13.83 21.91
C GLY A 268 28.66 -14.09 21.31
N PHE A 269 27.80 -14.85 21.99
CA PHE A 269 26.44 -15.17 21.51
C PHE A 269 25.62 -13.92 21.19
N ASP A 270 25.68 -12.87 22.00
CA ASP A 270 24.85 -11.67 21.80
C ASP A 270 25.29 -10.89 20.55
N GLU A 271 26.59 -10.76 20.33
CA GLU A 271 27.15 -10.10 19.15
C GLU A 271 26.82 -10.88 17.87
N ARG A 272 26.85 -12.22 17.93
CA ARG A 272 26.42 -13.06 16.81
C ARG A 272 24.91 -13.02 16.59
N ALA A 273 24.11 -12.94 17.64
CA ALA A 273 22.66 -12.75 17.52
C ALA A 273 22.31 -11.45 16.77
N ASP A 274 23.06 -10.38 17.01
CA ASP A 274 22.92 -9.12 16.25
C ASP A 274 23.28 -9.29 14.77
N LEU A 275 24.36 -10.03 14.48
CA LEU A 275 24.77 -10.37 13.12
C LEU A 275 23.69 -11.17 12.38
N TYR A 276 23.07 -12.15 13.03
CA TYR A 276 21.99 -12.94 12.46
C TYR A 276 20.71 -12.13 12.29
N THR A 277 20.40 -11.26 13.25
CA THR A 277 19.28 -10.33 13.13
C THR A 277 19.44 -9.39 11.93
N LEU A 278 20.66 -8.93 11.64
CA LEU A 278 20.93 -8.08 10.49
C LEU A 278 20.53 -8.75 9.16
N TYR A 279 20.82 -10.05 8.99
CA TYR A 279 20.41 -10.78 7.78
C TYR A 279 18.89 -10.72 7.56
N HIS A 280 18.11 -11.00 8.60
CA HIS A 280 16.65 -10.95 8.51
C HIS A 280 16.10 -9.54 8.35
N LYS A 281 16.71 -8.54 8.99
CA LYS A 281 16.32 -7.13 8.82
C LYS A 281 16.60 -6.62 7.42
N LEU A 282 17.71 -7.03 6.79
CA LEU A 282 17.98 -6.75 5.38
C LEU A 282 16.96 -7.43 4.48
N ASN A 283 16.58 -8.69 4.76
CA ASN A 283 15.51 -9.35 4.00
C ASN A 283 14.16 -8.64 4.15
N HIS A 284 13.80 -8.22 5.36
CA HIS A 284 12.57 -7.46 5.61
C HIS A 284 12.60 -6.08 4.94
N TYR A 285 13.75 -5.42 4.89
CA TYR A 285 13.92 -4.20 4.11
C TYR A 285 13.65 -4.44 2.61
N ASN A 286 14.14 -5.55 2.07
CA ASN A 286 13.93 -5.90 0.65
C ASN A 286 12.47 -6.26 0.34
N LEU A 287 11.77 -6.95 1.24
CA LEU A 287 10.38 -7.39 1.03
C LEU A 287 9.33 -6.31 1.37
N PHE A 288 9.59 -5.53 2.42
CA PHE A 288 8.58 -4.64 3.04
C PHE A 288 9.01 -3.17 3.06
N GLY A 289 10.19 -2.84 2.53
CA GLY A 289 10.65 -1.48 2.29
C GLY A 289 11.23 -0.77 3.51
N SER A 290 11.21 0.57 3.47
CA SER A 290 12.03 1.45 4.29
C SER A 290 11.76 1.40 5.81
N GLY A 291 10.67 0.80 6.27
CA GLY A 291 10.40 0.62 7.70
C GLY A 291 11.51 -0.12 8.45
N TYR A 292 12.28 -0.97 7.75
CA TYR A 292 13.39 -1.74 8.33
C TYR A 292 14.77 -1.10 8.10
N LEU A 293 14.85 0.02 7.37
CA LEU A 293 16.12 0.66 7.03
C LEU A 293 16.88 1.12 8.29
N GLY A 294 16.18 1.78 9.22
CA GLY A 294 16.78 2.26 10.47
C GLY A 294 17.33 1.13 11.35
N ASP A 295 16.66 -0.03 11.35
CA ASP A 295 17.14 -1.23 12.05
C ASP A 295 18.43 -1.77 11.44
N CYS A 296 18.49 -1.85 10.10
CA CYS A 296 19.68 -2.28 9.38
C CYS A 296 20.86 -1.34 9.67
N GLU A 297 20.65 -0.03 9.58
CA GLU A 297 21.70 0.97 9.84
C GLU A 297 22.20 0.91 11.28
N ARG A 298 21.28 0.76 12.25
CA ARG A 298 21.61 0.64 13.67
C ARG A 298 22.43 -0.61 13.95
N LEU A 299 22.03 -1.76 13.39
CA LEU A 299 22.74 -3.03 13.54
C LEU A 299 24.13 -2.97 12.91
N LEU A 300 24.24 -2.48 11.67
CA LEU A 300 25.52 -2.28 10.99
C LEU A 300 26.44 -1.36 11.79
N THR A 301 25.92 -0.24 12.29
CA THR A 301 26.68 0.71 13.11
C THR A 301 27.11 0.08 14.43
N ARG A 302 26.24 -0.70 15.09
CA ARG A 302 26.55 -1.37 16.35
C ARG A 302 27.65 -2.42 16.15
N LEU A 303 27.49 -3.30 15.16
CA LEU A 303 28.47 -4.32 14.81
C LEU A 303 29.83 -3.69 14.45
N ALA A 304 29.83 -2.56 13.74
CA ALA A 304 31.06 -1.83 13.42
C ALA A 304 31.80 -1.27 14.66
N ARG A 305 31.13 -1.02 15.79
CA ARG A 305 31.76 -0.50 17.03
C ARG A 305 32.54 -1.56 17.80
N HIS A 306 32.23 -2.84 17.60
CA HIS A 306 32.99 -3.93 18.20
C HIS A 306 34.36 -4.10 17.52
N TRP A 307 34.56 -3.48 16.35
CA TRP A 307 35.85 -3.40 15.69
C TRP A 307 36.61 -2.14 16.09
N PRO A 308 37.86 -2.24 16.55
CA PRO A 308 38.68 -1.05 16.74
C PRO A 308 38.78 -0.26 15.42
N GLN A 309 38.57 1.06 15.46
CA GLN A 309 38.95 1.98 14.37
C GLN A 309 40.46 1.95 14.03
N GLN A 310 41.24 1.17 14.79
CA GLN A 310 42.64 0.88 14.54
C GLN A 310 42.81 -0.58 14.09
N TRP A 311 42.15 -0.98 12.99
CA TRP A 311 42.72 -2.05 12.18
C TRP A 311 43.97 -1.47 11.49
N PRO A 312 45.19 -1.81 11.94
CA PRO A 312 46.35 -1.01 11.57
C PRO A 312 46.82 -1.34 10.16
N LEU A 313 47.59 -0.41 9.58
CA LEU A 313 48.48 -0.54 8.43
C LEU A 313 49.55 -1.67 8.55
N GLN A 314 49.30 -2.73 9.31
CA GLN A 314 50.27 -3.76 9.71
C GLN A 314 50.38 -4.94 8.72
N TRP A 315 49.78 -4.84 7.53
CA TRP A 315 50.08 -5.72 6.39
C TRP A 315 50.98 -5.06 5.34
N GLN A 316 51.68 -3.97 5.67
CA GLN A 316 52.72 -3.41 4.80
C GLN A 316 54.15 -3.54 5.33
N GLN A 317 54.41 -3.66 6.64
CA GLN A 317 55.80 -3.68 7.15
C GLN A 317 55.93 -4.43 8.48
N ALA A 318 56.18 -5.75 8.44
CA ALA A 318 56.75 -6.49 9.58
C ALA A 318 57.46 -7.76 9.10
N GLY A 319 58.53 -7.56 8.34
CA GLY A 319 59.64 -8.49 8.24
C GLY A 319 60.93 -7.75 8.58
N ALA A 320 61.13 -7.35 9.85
CA ALA A 320 62.45 -6.97 10.39
C ALA A 320 62.43 -6.69 11.91
N ALA A 321 63.08 -7.59 12.66
CA ALA A 321 63.98 -7.40 13.80
C ALA A 321 63.75 -6.26 14.83
N ALA A 322 63.72 -6.62 16.13
CA ALA A 322 64.89 -6.51 17.05
C ALA A 322 64.47 -6.61 18.53
N ALA A 323 65.30 -7.30 19.32
CA ALA A 323 65.15 -7.56 20.76
C ALA A 323 65.64 -6.39 21.65
N ALA A 324 65.11 -6.28 22.89
CA ALA A 324 65.69 -5.46 23.96
C ALA A 324 65.26 -5.93 25.38
N PRO A 325 66.00 -5.58 26.47
CA PRO A 325 66.18 -6.40 27.68
C PRO A 325 65.39 -5.96 28.95
N HIS A 326 65.39 -6.82 29.97
CA HIS A 326 64.68 -6.68 31.27
C HIS A 326 65.25 -5.60 32.23
N PRO A 327 64.39 -4.94 33.06
CA PRO A 327 64.81 -4.06 34.17
C PRO A 327 64.69 -4.72 35.57
N PRO A 328 65.25 -4.12 36.64
CA PRO A 328 65.66 -4.81 37.86
C PRO A 328 64.56 -4.93 38.94
N HIS A 329 64.78 -5.85 39.87
CA HIS A 329 63.92 -6.22 41.00
C HIS A 329 63.53 -5.04 41.91
N MET A 330 62.23 -4.90 42.19
CA MET A 330 61.65 -4.08 43.27
C MET A 330 61.44 -4.90 44.55
N ASP A 331 61.53 -4.24 45.71
CA ASP A 331 61.35 -4.79 47.05
C ASP A 331 59.96 -5.45 47.27
N PRO A 332 59.91 -6.75 47.63
CA PRO A 332 58.68 -7.52 47.84
C PRO A 332 57.71 -6.95 48.89
N GLN A 333 58.19 -6.25 49.92
CA GLN A 333 57.32 -5.77 51.01
C GLN A 333 56.50 -4.55 50.59
N LEU A 334 57.09 -3.67 49.77
CA LEU A 334 56.39 -2.51 49.20
C LEU A 334 55.32 -2.94 48.18
N MET A 335 55.58 -4.02 47.45
CA MET A 335 54.64 -4.60 46.48
C MET A 335 53.37 -5.13 47.18
N ALA A 336 53.52 -5.83 48.30
CA ALA A 336 52.41 -6.40 49.06
C ALA A 336 51.47 -5.33 49.65
N ALA A 337 52.03 -4.25 50.20
CA ALA A 337 51.25 -3.14 50.75
C ALA A 337 50.45 -2.38 49.67
N LYS A 338 51.07 -2.14 48.50
CA LYS A 338 50.37 -1.51 47.36
C LYS A 338 49.27 -2.42 46.80
N LEU A 339 49.47 -3.74 46.79
CA LEU A 339 48.47 -4.70 46.34
C LEU A 339 47.24 -4.74 47.26
N ALA A 340 47.44 -4.65 48.58
CA ALA A 340 46.36 -4.62 49.56
C ALA A 340 45.50 -3.36 49.43
N ALA A 341 46.11 -2.19 49.30
CA ALA A 341 45.40 -0.93 49.09
C ALA A 341 44.63 -0.90 47.75
N ALA A 342 45.19 -1.48 46.69
CA ALA A 342 44.53 -1.61 45.40
C ALA A 342 43.30 -2.52 45.46
N ARG A 343 43.37 -3.61 46.23
CA ARG A 343 42.24 -4.56 46.42
C ARG A 343 41.04 -3.90 47.10
N GLU A 344 41.25 -3.11 48.15
CA GLU A 344 40.14 -2.45 48.86
C GLU A 344 39.50 -1.34 48.01
N LYS A 345 40.31 -0.57 47.26
CA LYS A 345 39.79 0.43 46.31
C LYS A 345 38.95 -0.22 45.20
N ASN A 346 39.34 -1.41 44.73
CA ASN A 346 38.58 -2.16 43.73
C ASN A 346 37.25 -2.69 44.30
N ARG A 347 37.24 -3.16 45.56
CA ARG A 347 36.02 -3.62 46.25
C ARG A 347 34.95 -2.53 46.37
N LEU A 348 35.35 -1.31 46.77
CA LEU A 348 34.45 -0.15 46.87
C LEU A 348 33.95 0.33 45.50
N ALA A 349 34.79 0.28 44.46
CA ALA A 349 34.40 0.62 43.11
C ALA A 349 33.34 -0.36 42.55
N GLN A 350 33.47 -1.66 42.84
CA GLN A 350 32.51 -2.70 42.43
C GLN A 350 31.14 -2.52 43.12
N GLN A 351 31.11 -2.10 44.38
CA GLN A 351 29.84 -1.81 45.08
C GLN A 351 29.08 -0.65 44.43
N ARG A 352 29.76 0.49 44.20
CA ARG A 352 29.15 1.66 43.53
C ARG A 352 28.69 1.36 42.10
N PHE A 353 29.39 0.46 41.39
CA PHE A 353 28.98 0.01 40.06
C PHE A 353 27.68 -0.80 40.11
N ARG A 354 27.54 -1.72 41.08
CA ARG A 354 26.33 -2.53 41.26
C ARG A 354 25.10 -1.68 41.61
N GLU A 355 25.25 -0.68 42.46
CA GLU A 355 24.17 0.25 42.82
C GLU A 355 23.69 1.08 41.61
N ARG A 356 24.62 1.67 40.85
CA ARG A 356 24.28 2.40 39.61
C ARG A 356 23.60 1.51 38.57
N ARG A 357 24.02 0.25 38.45
CA ARG A 357 23.40 -0.72 37.54
C ARG A 357 21.95 -1.04 37.94
N ARG A 358 21.68 -1.23 39.25
CA ARG A 358 20.32 -1.44 39.76
C ARG A 358 19.40 -0.24 39.51
N GLN A 359 19.91 0.98 39.73
CA GLN A 359 19.13 2.20 39.50
C GLN A 359 18.79 2.41 38.02
N ARG A 360 19.76 2.19 37.12
CA ARG A 360 19.52 2.21 35.67
C ARG A 360 18.53 1.14 35.21
N GLN A 361 18.61 -0.07 35.78
CA GLN A 361 17.68 -1.15 35.46
C GLN A 361 16.25 -0.82 35.91
N LYS A 362 16.09 -0.15 37.06
CA LYS A 362 14.78 0.31 37.53
C LYS A 362 14.18 1.38 36.61
N GLN A 363 14.97 2.40 36.25
CA GLN A 363 14.54 3.45 35.31
C GLN A 363 14.21 2.90 33.92
N ALA A 364 14.99 1.94 33.43
CA ALA A 364 14.71 1.27 32.15
C ALA A 364 13.41 0.45 32.21
N GLY A 365 13.12 -0.20 33.34
CA GLY A 365 11.85 -0.92 33.54
C GLY A 365 10.63 0.01 33.53
N GLU A 366 10.71 1.13 34.26
CA GLU A 366 9.66 2.16 34.28
C GLU A 366 9.44 2.77 32.87
N GLN A 367 10.50 2.99 32.09
CA GLN A 367 10.39 3.45 30.70
C GLN A 367 9.79 2.40 29.76
N CYS A 368 10.12 1.12 29.93
CA CYS A 368 9.53 0.05 29.15
C CYS A 368 8.02 -0.08 29.39
N GLU A 369 7.54 0.09 30.63
CA GLU A 369 6.11 0.02 30.95
C GLU A 369 5.31 1.15 30.26
N VAL A 370 5.86 2.37 30.21
CA VAL A 370 5.22 3.50 29.49
C VAL A 370 5.16 3.22 27.98
N LEU A 371 6.27 2.79 27.39
CA LEU A 371 6.32 2.46 25.96
C LEU A 371 5.40 1.30 25.59
N GLN A 372 5.22 0.32 26.48
CA GLN A 372 4.31 -0.80 26.29
C GLN A 372 2.85 -0.33 26.21
N GLN A 373 2.45 0.60 27.10
CA GLN A 373 1.10 1.18 27.10
C GLN A 373 0.84 2.00 25.82
N GLU A 374 1.83 2.76 25.35
CA GLU A 374 1.74 3.50 24.09
C GLU A 374 1.58 2.56 22.89
N ILE A 375 2.33 1.46 22.83
CA ILE A 375 2.22 0.46 21.76
C ILE A 375 0.83 -0.17 21.73
N GLU A 376 0.29 -0.58 22.89
CA GLU A 376 -1.04 -1.18 23.00
C GLU A 376 -2.14 -0.23 22.50
N GLN A 377 -2.03 1.07 22.81
CA GLN A 377 -2.97 2.08 22.33
C GLN A 377 -2.90 2.25 20.81
N LEU A 378 -1.68 2.27 20.25
CA LEU A 378 -1.45 2.43 18.81
C LEU A 378 -1.93 1.22 17.99
N GLU A 379 -1.85 0.01 18.54
CA GLU A 379 -2.35 -1.21 17.89
C GLU A 379 -3.88 -1.18 17.72
N VAL A 380 -4.61 -0.69 18.73
CA VAL A 380 -6.07 -0.53 18.67
C VAL A 380 -6.47 0.48 17.59
N GLU A 381 -5.74 1.59 17.49
CA GLU A 381 -5.97 2.62 16.48
C GLU A 381 -5.69 2.12 15.05
N ILE A 382 -4.63 1.33 14.85
CA ILE A 382 -4.29 0.74 13.55
C ILE A 382 -5.37 -0.23 13.06
N GLU A 383 -5.91 -1.05 13.96
CA GLU A 383 -6.95 -2.01 13.58
C GLU A 383 -8.25 -1.29 13.17
N ALA A 384 -8.59 -0.20 13.86
CA ALA A 384 -9.71 0.66 13.49
C ALA A 384 -9.54 1.28 12.08
N LEU A 385 -8.34 1.83 11.79
CA LEU A 385 -8.03 2.43 10.49
C LEU A 385 -8.01 1.41 9.34
N ARG A 386 -7.54 0.17 9.60
CA ARG A 386 -7.59 -0.91 8.60
C ARG A 386 -9.01 -1.35 8.27
N ALA A 387 -9.86 -1.47 9.29
CA ALA A 387 -11.27 -1.76 9.10
C ALA A 387 -11.95 -0.67 8.27
N GLN A 388 -11.63 0.60 8.53
CA GLN A 388 -12.15 1.75 7.78
C GLN A 388 -11.77 1.72 6.28
N ASN A 389 -10.49 1.47 5.96
CA ASN A 389 -10.04 1.40 4.57
C ASN A 389 -10.69 0.23 3.79
N HIS A 390 -10.95 -0.89 4.45
CA HIS A 390 -11.61 -2.04 3.83
C HIS A 390 -13.07 -1.77 3.45
N VAL A 391 -13.79 -1.03 4.31
CA VAL A 391 -15.18 -0.60 4.07
C VAL A 391 -15.25 0.30 2.83
N TYR A 392 -14.32 1.24 2.68
CA TYR A 392 -14.30 2.18 1.55
C TYR A 392 -13.91 1.53 0.21
N GLN A 393 -13.08 0.49 0.20
CA GLN A 393 -12.78 -0.28 -1.01
C GLN A 393 -14.01 -0.98 -1.59
N ARG A 394 -14.86 -1.55 -0.71
CA ARG A 394 -16.06 -2.28 -1.12
C ARG A 394 -17.08 -1.37 -1.81
N VAL A 395 -17.16 -0.11 -1.37
CA VAL A 395 -18.00 0.92 -1.99
C VAL A 395 -17.59 1.16 -3.45
N LEU A 396 -16.29 1.34 -3.73
CA LEU A 396 -15.77 1.49 -5.09
C LEU A 396 -16.03 0.24 -5.96
N ALA A 397 -15.86 -0.96 -5.41
CA ALA A 397 -16.13 -2.19 -6.13
C ALA A 397 -17.61 -2.31 -6.58
N VAL A 398 -18.54 -1.82 -5.75
CA VAL A 398 -19.96 -1.78 -6.11
C VAL A 398 -20.24 -0.77 -7.22
N ARG A 399 -19.64 0.42 -7.17
CA ARG A 399 -19.70 1.38 -8.29
C ARG A 399 -19.26 0.71 -9.58
N ASP A 400 -18.04 0.19 -9.62
CA ASP A 400 -17.43 -0.35 -10.84
C ASP A 400 -18.30 -1.49 -11.42
N ALA A 401 -18.87 -2.35 -10.56
CA ALA A 401 -19.77 -3.41 -10.99
C ALA A 401 -21.14 -2.89 -11.50
N MET A 402 -21.66 -1.79 -10.95
CA MET A 402 -22.86 -1.13 -11.46
C MET A 402 -22.61 -0.57 -12.86
N LEU A 403 -21.47 0.11 -13.06
CA LEU A 403 -21.07 0.69 -14.34
C LEU A 403 -20.94 -0.40 -15.41
N GLN A 404 -20.27 -1.51 -15.09
CA GLN A 404 -20.10 -2.64 -16.01
C GLN A 404 -21.43 -3.27 -16.40
N THR A 405 -22.36 -3.41 -15.44
CA THR A 405 -23.70 -3.95 -15.70
C THR A 405 -24.50 -3.02 -16.62
N PHE A 406 -24.44 -1.70 -16.41
CA PHE A 406 -25.12 -0.73 -17.26
C PHE A 406 -24.59 -0.74 -18.70
N THR A 407 -23.27 -0.73 -18.90
CA THR A 407 -22.65 -0.78 -20.23
C THR A 407 -23.03 -2.05 -20.98
N SER A 408 -23.13 -3.18 -20.27
CA SER A 408 -23.52 -4.48 -20.84
C SER A 408 -24.98 -4.55 -21.30
N LEU A 409 -25.84 -3.62 -20.84
CA LEU A 409 -27.26 -3.53 -21.21
C LEU A 409 -27.52 -2.55 -22.37
N GLN A 410 -26.51 -1.81 -22.82
CA GLN A 410 -26.65 -0.85 -23.92
C GLN A 410 -26.85 -1.54 -25.28
N PRO A 411 -27.37 -0.86 -26.32
CA PRO A 411 -27.49 -1.42 -27.67
C PRO A 411 -26.13 -1.86 -28.26
N PRO A 412 -26.08 -2.83 -29.19
CA PRO A 412 -24.83 -3.33 -29.77
C PRO A 412 -23.95 -2.24 -30.41
N GLU A 413 -24.55 -1.20 -30.97
CA GLU A 413 -23.84 -0.06 -31.55
C GLU A 413 -23.09 0.75 -30.48
N ALA A 414 -23.72 0.99 -29.34
CA ALA A 414 -23.12 1.66 -28.19
C ALA A 414 -22.07 0.77 -27.50
N GLN A 415 -22.30 -0.54 -27.45
CA GLN A 415 -21.31 -1.52 -26.96
C GLN A 415 -20.08 -1.60 -27.88
N ALA A 416 -20.30 -1.62 -29.20
CA ALA A 416 -19.24 -1.66 -30.20
C ALA A 416 -18.41 -0.38 -30.20
N ALA A 417 -19.07 0.79 -30.08
CA ALA A 417 -18.39 2.05 -29.86
C ALA A 417 -17.54 2.00 -28.59
N ALA A 418 -18.11 1.58 -27.45
CA ALA A 418 -17.37 1.43 -26.20
C ALA A 418 -16.13 0.50 -26.33
N LEU A 419 -16.27 -0.65 -27.00
CA LEU A 419 -15.20 -1.63 -27.20
C LEU A 419 -14.09 -1.14 -28.15
N GLN A 420 -14.46 -0.57 -29.30
CA GLN A 420 -13.51 0.00 -30.26
C GLN A 420 -12.73 1.16 -29.63
N HIS A 421 -13.41 1.96 -28.81
CA HIS A 421 -12.81 3.11 -28.14
C HIS A 421 -11.94 2.73 -26.94
N ALA A 422 -12.34 1.73 -26.13
CA ALA A 422 -11.51 1.16 -25.07
C ALA A 422 -10.22 0.54 -25.65
N GLY A 423 -10.32 -0.14 -26.80
CA GLY A 423 -9.17 -0.64 -27.55
C GLY A 423 -8.23 0.48 -28.04
N ALA A 424 -8.77 1.61 -28.51
CA ALA A 424 -7.99 2.76 -28.95
C ALA A 424 -7.29 3.49 -27.78
N MET A 425 -7.97 3.66 -26.63
CA MET A 425 -7.36 4.24 -25.43
C MET A 425 -6.28 3.33 -24.86
N SER A 426 -6.48 2.01 -24.90
CA SER A 426 -5.45 1.04 -24.53
C SER A 426 -4.28 0.99 -25.52
N ALA A 427 -4.50 1.10 -26.83
CA ALA A 427 -3.42 1.19 -27.80
C ALA A 427 -2.57 2.46 -27.60
N ALA A 428 -3.19 3.58 -27.22
CA ALA A 428 -2.47 4.78 -26.78
C ALA A 428 -1.74 4.57 -25.45
N ALA A 429 -2.27 3.74 -24.55
CA ALA A 429 -1.64 3.37 -23.27
C ALA A 429 -0.51 2.34 -23.43
N GLN A 430 -0.49 1.53 -24.51
CA GLN A 430 0.61 0.61 -24.84
C GLN A 430 1.93 1.35 -25.13
N LEU A 431 1.89 2.65 -25.44
CA LEU A 431 3.06 3.52 -25.49
C LEU A 431 3.61 3.87 -24.09
N GLN A 432 2.93 3.48 -23.00
CA GLN A 432 3.30 3.67 -21.59
C GLN A 432 3.32 2.34 -20.79
N ASP A 433 3.42 1.20 -21.46
CA ASP A 433 3.81 -0.13 -20.94
C ASP A 433 2.91 -0.82 -19.88
N GLN A 434 1.70 -0.33 -19.54
CA GLN A 434 0.96 -0.90 -18.38
C GLN A 434 -0.57 -1.13 -18.48
N ALA A 435 -1.26 -0.92 -19.60
CA ALA A 435 -2.73 -1.12 -19.60
C ALA A 435 -3.26 -1.99 -20.76
N VAL A 436 -3.88 -3.13 -20.38
CA VAL A 436 -4.63 -4.03 -21.26
C VAL A 436 -6.08 -3.53 -21.37
N PRO A 437 -6.73 -3.58 -22.54
CA PRO A 437 -8.11 -3.15 -22.66
C PRO A 437 -9.05 -4.12 -21.95
N VAL A 438 -10.11 -3.56 -21.37
CA VAL A 438 -11.11 -4.27 -20.58
C VAL A 438 -12.13 -4.93 -21.51
N PRO A 439 -12.36 -6.26 -21.43
CA PRO A 439 -13.43 -6.88 -22.18
C PRO A 439 -14.78 -6.51 -21.57
N LEU A 440 -15.70 -6.01 -22.41
CA LEU A 440 -17.10 -5.85 -22.00
C LEU A 440 -17.67 -7.23 -21.65
N LEU A 441 -18.14 -7.39 -20.41
CA LEU A 441 -18.73 -8.65 -19.97
C LEU A 441 -20.13 -8.82 -20.57
N PRO A 442 -20.56 -10.05 -20.89
CA PRO A 442 -21.96 -10.32 -21.16
C PRO A 442 -22.83 -9.86 -19.99
N ALA A 443 -24.02 -9.31 -20.27
CA ALA A 443 -24.96 -8.85 -19.24
C ALA A 443 -25.21 -9.85 -18.08
N PRO A 444 -25.31 -11.18 -18.30
CA PRO A 444 -25.43 -12.14 -17.19
C PRO A 444 -24.20 -12.19 -16.28
N GLU A 445 -22.99 -12.11 -16.84
CA GLU A 445 -21.74 -12.14 -16.10
C GLU A 445 -21.54 -10.83 -15.32
N ALA A 446 -21.85 -9.69 -15.96
CA ALA A 446 -21.82 -8.38 -15.31
C ALA A 446 -22.80 -8.31 -14.13
N ALA A 447 -24.03 -8.80 -14.32
CA ALA A 447 -25.02 -8.90 -13.24
C ALA A 447 -24.56 -9.85 -12.12
N GLY A 448 -23.88 -10.95 -12.45
CA GLY A 448 -23.20 -11.84 -11.49
C GLY A 448 -22.16 -11.10 -10.64
N GLY A 449 -21.30 -10.31 -11.29
CA GLY A 449 -20.30 -9.47 -10.64
C GLY A 449 -20.91 -8.46 -9.68
N LEU A 450 -21.97 -7.77 -10.10
CA LEU A 450 -22.66 -6.79 -9.26
C LEU A 450 -23.33 -7.43 -8.03
N VAL A 451 -23.97 -8.59 -8.14
CA VAL A 451 -24.52 -9.27 -6.96
C VAL A 451 -23.43 -9.61 -5.95
N ARG A 452 -22.28 -10.08 -6.42
CA ARG A 452 -21.15 -10.35 -5.53
C ARG A 452 -20.69 -9.08 -4.82
N ALA A 453 -20.51 -7.98 -5.55
CA ALA A 453 -20.11 -6.71 -4.96
C ALA A 453 -21.13 -6.22 -3.92
N LEU A 454 -22.43 -6.29 -4.25
CA LEU A 454 -23.52 -5.93 -3.33
C LEU A 454 -23.53 -6.80 -2.07
N SER A 455 -23.22 -8.09 -2.17
CA SER A 455 -23.15 -9.00 -1.01
C SER A 455 -21.98 -8.72 -0.08
N GLU A 456 -20.93 -8.08 -0.60
CA GLU A 456 -19.74 -7.70 0.14
C GLU A 456 -19.84 -6.25 0.67
N LEU A 457 -20.91 -5.51 0.35
CA LEU A 457 -21.11 -4.12 0.74
C LEU A 457 -21.39 -3.97 2.25
N PRO A 458 -20.74 -3.01 2.94
CA PRO A 458 -20.99 -2.72 4.35
C PRO A 458 -22.38 -2.12 4.60
N SER A 459 -22.91 -2.34 5.80
CA SER A 459 -24.16 -1.73 6.28
C SER A 459 -23.99 -0.23 6.57
N GLU A 460 -25.11 0.51 6.59
CA GLU A 460 -25.10 1.95 6.93
C GLU A 460 -24.51 2.23 8.33
N GLY A 461 -24.72 1.32 9.28
CA GLY A 461 -24.13 1.42 10.62
C GLY A 461 -22.60 1.22 10.64
N GLU A 462 -22.07 0.34 9.79
CA GLU A 462 -20.61 0.16 9.64
C GLU A 462 -19.97 1.39 8.97
N LEU A 463 -20.68 2.04 8.04
CA LEU A 463 -20.24 3.28 7.40
C LEU A 463 -20.24 4.47 8.37
N ASP A 464 -21.25 4.59 9.23
CA ASP A 464 -21.33 5.66 10.23
C ASP A 464 -20.27 5.48 11.34
N ALA A 465 -20.03 4.24 11.79
CA ALA A 465 -18.98 3.95 12.77
C ALA A 465 -17.57 4.31 12.25
N ALA A 466 -17.30 4.01 10.98
CA ALA A 466 -16.08 4.39 10.29
C ALA A 466 -15.89 5.92 10.15
N ALA A 467 -16.98 6.69 10.14
CA ALA A 467 -16.95 8.15 10.01
C ALA A 467 -16.67 8.87 11.33
N VAL A 468 -17.34 8.44 12.40
CA VAL A 468 -17.20 9.03 13.74
C VAL A 468 -15.76 8.92 14.24
N GLN A 469 -15.09 7.81 13.95
CA GLN A 469 -13.67 7.62 14.28
C GLN A 469 -12.76 8.58 13.50
N SER A 470 -13.11 8.91 12.24
CA SER A 470 -12.37 9.85 11.39
C SER A 470 -12.49 11.30 11.88
N GLU A 471 -13.69 11.71 12.30
CA GLU A 471 -13.94 13.07 12.79
C GLU A 471 -13.32 13.28 14.18
N ALA A 472 -13.43 12.30 15.08
CA ALA A 472 -12.83 12.36 16.41
C ALA A 472 -11.29 12.47 16.36
N ALA A 473 -10.63 11.78 15.41
CA ALA A 473 -9.19 11.89 15.21
C ALA A 473 -8.77 13.28 14.69
N ALA A 474 -9.55 13.87 13.78
CA ALA A 474 -9.29 15.21 13.25
C ALA A 474 -9.49 16.31 14.31
N GLU A 475 -10.51 16.19 15.16
CA GLU A 475 -10.78 17.13 16.26
C GLU A 475 -9.74 17.04 17.38
N ALA A 476 -9.29 15.83 17.73
CA ALA A 476 -8.24 15.63 18.72
C ALA A 476 -6.91 16.28 18.29
N GLN A 477 -6.53 16.16 17.03
CA GLN A 477 -5.32 16.82 16.49
C GLN A 477 -5.46 18.34 16.40
N ALA A 478 -6.64 18.87 16.05
CA ALA A 478 -6.87 20.32 16.07
C ALA A 478 -6.78 20.89 17.51
N ALA A 479 -7.27 20.14 18.49
CA ALA A 479 -7.15 20.49 19.91
C ALA A 479 -5.71 20.38 20.43
N GLU A 480 -4.94 19.40 19.97
CA GLU A 480 -3.53 19.21 20.35
C GLU A 480 -2.60 20.24 19.69
N ALA A 481 -2.87 20.63 18.44
CA ALA A 481 -2.21 21.77 17.78
C ALA A 481 -2.53 23.11 18.48
N ALA A 482 -3.76 23.27 18.99
CA ALA A 482 -4.14 24.43 19.79
C ALA A 482 -3.54 24.41 21.22
N ALA A 483 -3.35 23.22 21.81
CA ALA A 483 -2.77 23.05 23.15
C ALA A 483 -1.23 23.09 23.18
N GLY A 484 -0.58 22.68 22.07
CA GLY A 484 0.87 22.80 21.85
C GLY A 484 1.34 24.25 21.68
N ALA A 485 0.43 25.18 21.42
CA ALA A 485 0.64 26.62 21.49
C ALA A 485 0.56 27.17 22.93
N GLY A 486 1.27 26.52 23.87
CA GLY A 486 1.61 27.09 25.18
C GLY A 486 2.72 28.15 25.06
N PRO A 487 3.06 28.91 26.12
CA PRO A 487 3.50 30.32 26.10
C PRO A 487 4.94 30.55 25.59
N GLN A 488 5.26 30.06 24.41
CA GLN A 488 6.47 30.39 23.65
C GLN A 488 6.16 31.30 22.45
N ALA A 489 4.89 31.41 22.03
CA ALA A 489 4.45 32.38 21.03
C ALA A 489 4.43 33.83 21.57
N ALA A 490 4.20 34.01 22.89
CA ALA A 490 4.17 35.33 23.52
C ALA A 490 5.57 35.99 23.64
N GLU A 491 6.66 35.22 23.58
CA GLU A 491 8.03 35.76 23.51
C GLU A 491 8.48 36.02 22.06
N ALA A 492 7.84 35.40 21.07
CA ALA A 492 8.11 35.63 19.65
C ALA A 492 7.41 36.90 19.12
N ASP A 493 6.19 37.20 19.57
CA ASP A 493 5.48 38.44 19.23
C ASP A 493 6.17 39.68 19.84
N ALA A 494 6.73 39.57 21.04
CA ALA A 494 7.52 40.64 21.67
C ALA A 494 8.86 40.91 20.95
N ALA A 495 9.37 39.94 20.19
CA ALA A 495 10.59 40.10 19.38
C ALA A 495 10.30 40.67 17.97
N GLN A 496 9.10 40.45 17.43
CA GLN A 496 8.68 41.02 16.13
C GLN A 496 8.21 42.48 16.22
N GLU A 497 7.59 42.91 17.33
CA GLU A 497 7.27 44.34 17.55
C GLU A 497 8.52 45.22 17.74
N ALA A 498 9.66 44.64 18.14
CA ALA A 498 10.94 45.37 18.25
C ALA A 498 11.67 45.53 16.90
N GLN A 499 11.29 44.79 15.85
CA GLN A 499 11.90 44.87 14.51
C GLN A 499 11.06 45.64 13.47
N ALA A 500 9.79 45.96 13.75
CA ALA A 500 8.97 46.82 12.92
C ALA A 500 9.23 48.34 13.11
N GLY A 501 9.91 48.73 14.19
CA GLY A 501 10.18 50.14 14.54
C GLY A 501 11.29 50.86 13.75
N THR A 502 11.91 50.22 12.76
CA THR A 502 13.03 50.82 11.98
C THR A 502 12.82 50.87 10.48
N ALA A 503 11.62 50.60 9.97
CA ALA A 503 11.30 50.67 8.54
C ALA A 503 10.32 51.78 8.15
N GLU A 504 10.00 52.72 9.06
CA GLU A 504 9.06 53.83 8.83
C GLU A 504 9.75 55.20 8.89
N ALA A 505 10.86 55.36 8.18
CA ALA A 505 11.57 56.65 8.07
C ALA A 505 12.08 56.97 6.65
N ALA A 506 11.63 56.26 5.61
CA ALA A 506 12.11 56.47 4.25
C ALA A 506 11.00 56.35 3.18
N ALA A 507 9.89 57.07 3.35
CA ALA A 507 8.96 57.34 2.24
C ALA A 507 8.06 58.57 2.50
N THR A 508 8.63 59.66 3.00
CA THR A 508 7.95 60.96 3.09
C THR A 508 8.65 61.95 2.17
N ALA A 509 8.39 61.85 0.86
CA ALA A 509 8.51 62.96 -0.09
C ALA A 509 8.09 62.46 -1.49
N VAL A 510 6.84 62.68 -1.87
CA VAL A 510 6.46 63.51 -3.03
C VAL A 510 4.95 63.74 -2.91
N ALA A 511 4.58 64.92 -2.38
CA ALA A 511 3.25 65.47 -2.49
C ALA A 511 3.09 66.16 -3.85
N GLY A 512 1.89 66.16 -4.42
CA GLY A 512 1.57 67.12 -5.47
C GLY A 512 0.27 66.93 -6.26
N SER A 513 -0.88 67.19 -5.61
CA SER A 513 -2.11 67.78 -6.21
C SER A 513 -2.84 66.97 -7.30
N SER A 514 -4.15 67.06 -7.56
CA SER A 514 -5.25 67.93 -7.12
C SER A 514 -6.57 67.23 -7.49
N ALA A 515 -7.62 67.43 -6.68
CA ALA A 515 -9.00 67.86 -7.05
C ALA A 515 -9.72 67.16 -8.25
N ALA A 516 -11.03 66.86 -8.25
CA ALA A 516 -12.19 67.29 -7.49
C ALA A 516 -13.39 66.39 -7.85
N ALA A 517 -14.40 66.40 -6.97
CA ALA A 517 -15.86 66.38 -7.24
C ALA A 517 -16.48 65.23 -8.07
N GLY A 518 -17.61 64.62 -7.69
CA GLY A 518 -18.56 64.90 -6.61
C GLY A 518 -19.98 64.41 -7.01
N GLY A 519 -20.78 63.99 -6.01
CA GLY A 519 -22.27 63.81 -5.98
C GLY A 519 -22.93 62.88 -7.02
N ALA A 520 -24.18 62.44 -6.89
CA ALA A 520 -25.21 62.48 -5.83
C ALA A 520 -26.33 61.48 -6.25
N GLU A 521 -26.91 60.70 -5.34
CA GLU A 521 -28.30 60.77 -4.81
C GLU A 521 -29.52 60.59 -5.76
N GLY A 522 -30.53 59.83 -5.26
CA GLY A 522 -31.98 59.96 -5.53
C GLY A 522 -32.54 59.01 -6.61
N SER A 523 -33.35 57.97 -6.38
CA SER A 523 -34.57 57.73 -5.58
C SER A 523 -35.90 58.23 -6.21
N VAL A 524 -36.83 57.27 -6.42
CA VAL A 524 -38.32 57.37 -6.47
C VAL A 524 -38.95 58.09 -7.69
N GLY A 525 -40.03 57.67 -8.35
CA GLY A 525 -41.00 56.56 -8.24
C GLY A 525 -42.28 56.88 -9.07
N MET A 526 -43.12 55.86 -9.32
CA MET A 526 -44.59 55.87 -9.63
C MET A 526 -45.07 56.69 -10.88
N ASP A 527 -46.13 56.41 -11.65
CA ASP A 527 -47.32 55.53 -11.64
C ASP A 527 -47.89 55.55 -13.10
N ALA A 528 -48.35 54.45 -13.71
CA ALA A 528 -49.74 53.94 -13.78
C ALA A 528 -50.47 54.12 -15.15
N SER A 529 -51.33 53.11 -15.44
CA SER A 529 -52.39 52.97 -16.47
C SER A 529 -51.97 52.61 -17.91
N GLU A 530 -52.63 51.72 -18.67
CA GLU A 530 -53.76 50.79 -18.50
C GLU A 530 -53.82 49.84 -19.74
N ALA A 531 -54.31 48.60 -19.54
CA ALA A 531 -54.99 47.65 -20.46
C ALA A 531 -54.51 47.45 -21.93
N GLY A 532 -54.33 46.25 -22.48
CA GLY A 532 -54.57 44.89 -22.05
C GLY A 532 -54.46 43.93 -23.26
N THR A 533 -54.12 42.67 -23.00
CA THR A 533 -54.48 41.40 -23.70
C THR A 533 -53.32 40.40 -23.72
N GLY A 534 -53.60 39.19 -23.22
CA GLY A 534 -52.89 37.96 -23.63
C GLY A 534 -51.83 37.39 -22.67
N LEU A 535 -52.22 36.34 -21.95
CA LEU A 535 -51.37 35.26 -21.40
C LEU A 535 -50.35 35.64 -20.30
N GLY A 536 -50.74 35.46 -19.04
CA GLY A 536 -49.79 35.28 -17.92
C GLY A 536 -49.80 33.83 -17.40
N PRO A 537 -49.02 33.50 -16.37
CA PRO A 537 -47.69 34.00 -16.01
C PRO A 537 -46.63 32.88 -16.09
N ALA A 538 -45.37 33.29 -15.97
CA ALA A 538 -44.16 32.47 -15.93
C ALA A 538 -44.25 31.24 -14.99
N PRO A 539 -43.63 30.09 -15.35
CA PRO A 539 -43.20 29.10 -14.37
C PRO A 539 -41.77 29.47 -13.93
N GLN A 540 -41.57 29.97 -12.70
CA GLN A 540 -41.19 29.14 -11.55
C GLN A 540 -40.15 28.07 -11.89
N SER A 541 -38.92 28.34 -11.44
CA SER A 541 -37.88 27.39 -11.01
C SER A 541 -38.17 25.91 -11.27
N LEU A 542 -37.65 25.38 -12.38
CA LEU A 542 -37.60 23.94 -12.66
C LEU A 542 -36.16 23.40 -12.48
N LEU A 543 -35.62 23.62 -11.29
CA LEU A 543 -34.59 22.76 -10.67
C LEU A 543 -35.08 22.16 -9.34
N GLY A 544 -36.39 22.24 -9.06
CA GLY A 544 -37.05 21.59 -7.94
C GLY A 544 -38.12 20.61 -8.40
N GLU A 545 -38.17 19.43 -7.77
CA GLU A 545 -39.33 18.53 -7.61
C GLU A 545 -39.52 17.27 -8.49
N ALA A 546 -38.73 16.96 -9.52
CA ALA A 546 -39.04 15.78 -10.36
C ALA A 546 -38.27 14.46 -10.10
N HIS A 547 -37.41 14.32 -9.08
CA HIS A 547 -36.75 13.03 -8.79
C HIS A 547 -36.69 12.55 -7.33
N ARG A 548 -37.40 13.19 -6.38
CA ARG A 548 -37.49 12.70 -4.98
C ARG A 548 -38.71 11.84 -4.67
N ARG A 549 -39.24 11.08 -5.63
CA ARG A 549 -40.31 10.09 -5.34
C ARG A 549 -39.94 8.70 -5.82
N GLY A 550 -39.17 8.03 -4.97
CA GLY A 550 -38.88 6.61 -5.02
C GLY A 550 -37.91 6.24 -3.91
N THR A 551 -38.44 5.93 -2.73
CA THR A 551 -37.75 5.38 -1.54
C THR A 551 -36.67 6.25 -0.87
N ALA A 552 -37.05 7.44 -0.38
CA ALA A 552 -36.29 8.15 0.65
C ALA A 552 -37.23 9.03 1.49
N SER A 553 -37.71 8.51 2.62
CA SER A 553 -38.38 9.32 3.64
C SER A 553 -38.17 8.73 5.04
N SER A 554 -37.00 9.00 5.63
CA SER A 554 -36.84 9.35 7.06
C SER A 554 -35.35 9.39 7.43
N LEU A 555 -34.62 10.43 7.02
CA LEU A 555 -33.36 10.80 7.67
C LEU A 555 -33.29 12.34 7.70
N ASP A 556 -33.76 12.89 8.82
CA ASP A 556 -33.47 14.23 9.34
C ASP A 556 -31.97 14.24 9.75
N GLY A 557 -31.13 15.26 9.61
CA GLY A 557 -31.31 16.67 9.31
C GLY A 557 -30.18 17.40 10.04
N SER A 558 -29.12 17.84 9.33
CA SER A 558 -28.31 19.01 9.70
C SER A 558 -27.25 19.31 8.64
N ALA A 559 -27.34 20.52 8.09
CA ALA A 559 -26.35 21.24 7.27
C ALA A 559 -26.14 20.80 5.81
N LEU A 560 -27.20 20.92 4.99
CA LEU A 560 -27.00 21.40 3.62
C LEU A 560 -26.80 22.92 3.72
N GLN A 561 -25.55 23.39 3.65
CA GLN A 561 -25.32 24.78 3.26
C GLN A 561 -25.94 24.97 1.87
N GLU A 562 -26.77 26.01 1.71
CA GLU A 562 -27.26 26.45 0.42
C GLU A 562 -26.06 26.69 -0.49
N VAL A 563 -25.89 25.84 -1.50
CA VAL A 563 -24.89 26.04 -2.55
C VAL A 563 -25.36 27.27 -3.33
N GLU A 564 -24.61 28.37 -3.26
CA GLU A 564 -24.84 29.55 -4.10
C GLU A 564 -24.97 29.10 -5.57
N GLU A 565 -26.00 29.60 -6.27
CA GLU A 565 -26.18 29.34 -7.70
C GLU A 565 -24.98 29.88 -8.47
N VAL A 566 -24.10 28.98 -8.92
CA VAL A 566 -22.99 29.33 -9.81
C VAL A 566 -23.57 29.79 -11.15
N PRO A 567 -23.29 31.02 -11.62
CA PRO A 567 -23.85 31.53 -12.86
C PRO A 567 -23.35 30.68 -14.04
N PRO A 568 -24.21 30.39 -15.04
CA PRO A 568 -23.83 29.52 -16.15
C PRO A 568 -22.73 30.18 -17.00
N PRO A 569 -21.69 29.42 -17.42
CA PRO A 569 -20.71 29.92 -18.36
C PRO A 569 -21.36 30.32 -19.69
N SER A 570 -20.82 31.37 -20.32
CA SER A 570 -21.42 32.11 -21.42
C SER A 570 -20.99 31.65 -22.82
N ASN A 571 -20.39 30.46 -22.94
CA ASN A 571 -19.78 29.97 -24.18
C ASN A 571 -20.81 29.46 -25.20
N LYS A 572 -21.45 30.39 -25.91
CA LYS A 572 -22.51 30.10 -26.90
C LYS A 572 -22.06 29.17 -28.04
N ALA A 573 -20.78 29.18 -28.41
CA ALA A 573 -20.25 28.31 -29.46
C ALA A 573 -20.18 26.85 -28.98
N LEU A 574 -19.76 26.65 -27.73
CA LEU A 574 -19.74 25.32 -27.10
C LEU A 574 -21.15 24.76 -26.94
N LEU A 575 -22.10 25.61 -26.50
CA LEU A 575 -23.51 25.27 -26.39
C LEU A 575 -24.10 24.78 -27.72
N ALA A 576 -23.93 25.56 -28.80
CA ALA A 576 -24.43 25.19 -30.13
C ALA A 576 -23.77 23.92 -30.67
N ARG A 577 -22.50 23.67 -30.34
CA ARG A 577 -21.81 22.42 -30.68
C ARG A 577 -22.48 21.22 -29.98
N ILE A 578 -22.79 21.31 -28.69
CA ILE A 578 -23.42 20.24 -27.90
C ILE A 578 -24.86 19.96 -28.37
N GLU A 579 -25.61 21.01 -28.71
CA GLU A 579 -26.98 20.86 -29.25
C GLU A 579 -27.01 20.03 -30.54
N SER A 580 -25.96 20.12 -31.36
CA SER A 580 -25.86 19.38 -32.63
C SER A 580 -25.42 17.92 -32.47
N TRP A 581 -25.02 17.47 -31.27
CA TRP A 581 -24.60 16.10 -31.04
C TRP A 581 -25.77 15.11 -31.13
N THR A 582 -25.61 14.11 -32.00
CA THR A 582 -26.61 13.05 -32.22
C THR A 582 -26.44 11.85 -31.28
N GLY A 583 -25.29 11.76 -30.60
CA GLY A 583 -24.98 10.65 -29.70
C GLY A 583 -23.80 10.96 -28.76
N PRO A 584 -23.59 10.13 -27.73
CA PRO A 584 -22.60 10.36 -26.67
C PRO A 584 -21.14 10.18 -27.11
N GLU A 585 -20.89 9.57 -28.27
CA GLU A 585 -19.56 9.45 -28.90
C GLU A 585 -18.90 10.81 -29.19
N HIS A 586 -19.71 11.84 -29.45
CA HIS A 586 -19.20 13.21 -29.69
C HIS A 586 -18.53 13.81 -28.46
N LEU A 587 -19.00 13.47 -27.26
CA LEU A 587 -18.44 13.92 -26.01
C LEU A 587 -17.07 13.27 -25.76
N LEU A 588 -16.94 11.97 -26.05
CA LEU A 588 -15.66 11.26 -25.98
C LEU A 588 -14.61 11.85 -26.92
N GLU A 589 -15.01 12.14 -28.16
CA GLU A 589 -14.10 12.73 -29.14
C GLU A 589 -13.62 14.11 -28.68
N PHE A 590 -14.53 14.92 -28.12
CA PHE A 590 -14.16 16.20 -27.52
C PHE A 590 -13.15 16.04 -26.38
N VAL A 591 -13.38 15.10 -25.47
CA VAL A 591 -12.46 14.80 -24.35
C VAL A 591 -11.09 14.41 -24.85
N ARG A 592 -11.00 13.56 -25.87
CA ARG A 592 -9.72 13.12 -26.44
C ARG A 592 -8.94 14.27 -27.04
N GLN A 593 -9.61 15.08 -27.85
CA GLN A 593 -9.02 16.28 -28.43
C GLN A 593 -8.48 17.19 -27.31
N TRP A 594 -9.29 17.43 -26.29
CA TRP A 594 -8.91 18.24 -25.14
C TRP A 594 -7.72 17.65 -24.36
N GLN A 595 -7.67 16.33 -24.13
CA GLN A 595 -6.54 15.67 -23.46
C GLN A 595 -5.24 15.75 -24.27
N ALA A 596 -5.32 15.65 -25.60
CA ALA A 596 -4.17 15.83 -26.49
C ALA A 596 -3.66 17.28 -26.44
N GLU A 597 -4.56 18.27 -26.51
CA GLU A 597 -4.24 19.69 -26.34
C GLU A 597 -3.60 19.97 -24.97
N LEU A 598 -4.20 19.45 -23.90
CA LEU A 598 -3.69 19.58 -22.54
C LEU A 598 -2.31 18.95 -22.39
N ARG A 599 -2.07 17.80 -23.00
CA ARG A 599 -0.76 17.12 -22.94
C ARG A 599 0.34 17.99 -23.53
N VAL A 600 0.10 18.56 -24.71
CA VAL A 600 1.05 19.46 -25.37
C VAL A 600 1.26 20.72 -24.56
N ALA A 601 0.18 21.36 -24.11
CA ALA A 601 0.24 22.60 -23.33
C ALA A 601 0.95 22.39 -21.98
N TYR A 602 0.69 21.27 -21.29
CA TYR A 602 1.32 20.96 -20.01
C TYR A 602 2.83 20.72 -20.17
N GLN A 603 3.25 19.97 -21.20
CA GLN A 603 4.67 19.75 -21.47
C GLN A 603 5.40 21.04 -21.86
N ALA A 604 4.73 21.93 -22.61
CA ALA A 604 5.26 23.25 -22.92
C ALA A 604 5.39 24.13 -21.67
N ALA A 605 4.36 24.14 -20.82
CA ALA A 605 4.37 24.87 -19.55
C ALA A 605 5.45 24.36 -18.59
N ASP A 606 5.62 23.04 -18.45
CA ASP A 606 6.67 22.43 -17.64
C ASP A 606 8.07 22.83 -18.13
N ALA A 607 8.30 22.78 -19.45
CA ALA A 607 9.56 23.22 -20.06
C ALA A 607 9.84 24.73 -19.88
N ALA A 608 8.78 25.55 -19.78
CA ALA A 608 8.86 26.99 -19.51
C ALA A 608 8.92 27.34 -18.01
N GLY A 609 8.72 26.36 -17.12
CA GLY A 609 8.64 26.59 -15.68
C GLY A 609 7.33 27.25 -15.22
N PHE A 610 6.24 27.06 -15.96
CA PHE A 610 4.89 27.60 -15.69
C PHE A 610 4.88 29.12 -15.57
N ASP A 611 5.40 29.83 -16.56
CA ASP A 611 5.25 31.29 -16.65
C ASP A 611 3.78 31.73 -16.79
N ALA A 612 3.53 33.03 -16.68
CA ALA A 612 2.17 33.57 -16.65
C ALA A 612 1.37 33.24 -17.94
N ASP A 613 2.03 33.19 -19.08
CA ASP A 613 1.39 32.93 -20.38
C ASP A 613 1.00 31.44 -20.47
N THR A 614 1.94 30.54 -20.18
CA THR A 614 1.68 29.08 -20.21
C THR A 614 0.73 28.63 -19.10
N ALA A 615 0.75 29.26 -17.93
CA ALA A 615 -0.23 29.02 -16.87
C ALA A 615 -1.65 29.48 -17.28
N GLY A 616 -1.77 30.62 -17.97
CA GLY A 616 -3.04 31.10 -18.52
C GLY A 616 -3.61 30.19 -19.61
N GLU A 617 -2.74 29.59 -20.44
CA GLU A 617 -3.15 28.58 -21.42
C GLU A 617 -3.71 27.33 -20.75
N LEU A 618 -3.05 26.83 -19.71
CA LEU A 618 -3.55 25.69 -18.92
C LEU A 618 -4.88 26.00 -18.24
N GLU A 619 -5.02 27.20 -17.66
CA GLU A 619 -6.27 27.65 -17.05
C GLU A 619 -7.41 27.69 -18.07
N SER A 620 -7.16 28.23 -19.27
CA SER A 620 -8.15 28.23 -20.36
C SER A 620 -8.57 26.83 -20.79
N LEU A 621 -7.62 25.90 -20.88
CA LEU A 621 -7.91 24.50 -21.24
C LEU A 621 -8.74 23.78 -20.16
N VAL A 622 -8.37 23.92 -18.89
CA VAL A 622 -9.11 23.32 -17.78
C VAL A 622 -10.51 23.95 -17.68
N GLN A 623 -10.62 25.28 -17.81
CA GLN A 623 -11.89 25.98 -17.79
C GLN A 623 -12.82 25.52 -18.92
N ARG A 624 -12.30 25.34 -20.14
CA ARG A 624 -13.10 24.83 -21.27
C ARG A 624 -13.71 23.47 -20.98
N MET A 625 -13.00 22.60 -20.27
CA MET A 625 -13.52 21.30 -19.86
C MET A 625 -14.61 21.46 -18.80
N THR A 626 -14.44 22.37 -17.84
CA THR A 626 -15.48 22.73 -16.86
C THR A 626 -16.77 23.23 -17.53
N GLU A 627 -16.65 24.11 -18.52
CA GLU A 627 -17.79 24.61 -19.30
C GLU A 627 -18.49 23.48 -20.08
N MET A 628 -17.71 22.55 -20.64
CA MET A 628 -18.22 21.38 -21.31
C MET A 628 -19.05 20.52 -20.36
N TRP A 629 -18.51 20.17 -19.19
CA TRP A 629 -19.21 19.38 -18.17
C TRP A 629 -20.54 20.03 -17.77
N TRP A 630 -20.53 21.35 -17.58
CA TRP A 630 -21.73 22.11 -17.26
C TRP A 630 -22.80 22.03 -18.36
N HIS A 631 -22.46 22.36 -19.60
CA HIS A 631 -23.43 22.39 -20.69
C HIS A 631 -23.96 21.01 -21.05
N VAL A 632 -23.12 19.97 -21.01
CA VAL A 632 -23.56 18.59 -21.20
C VAL A 632 -24.47 18.15 -20.05
N GLY A 633 -24.16 18.53 -18.81
CA GLY A 633 -25.01 18.25 -17.65
C GLY A 633 -26.41 18.82 -17.78
N GLN A 634 -26.54 20.00 -18.39
CA GLN A 634 -27.83 20.63 -18.64
C GLN A 634 -28.58 20.01 -19.83
N LEU A 635 -27.92 19.83 -20.96
CA LEU A 635 -28.59 19.48 -22.22
C LEU A 635 -28.68 17.96 -22.48
N ARG A 636 -27.68 17.21 -22.01
CA ARG A 636 -27.45 15.80 -22.33
C ARG A 636 -26.87 15.01 -21.14
N PRO A 637 -27.50 15.03 -19.94
CA PRO A 637 -26.92 14.41 -18.74
C PRO A 637 -26.61 12.91 -18.91
N ALA A 638 -27.38 12.19 -19.72
CA ALA A 638 -27.13 10.77 -20.01
C ALA A 638 -25.77 10.51 -20.70
N TYR A 639 -25.20 11.51 -21.40
CA TYR A 639 -23.90 11.35 -22.06
C TYR A 639 -22.75 11.32 -21.05
N LEU A 640 -22.94 11.96 -19.89
CA LEU A 640 -21.94 12.02 -18.83
C LEU A 640 -21.77 10.68 -18.14
N SER A 641 -22.88 10.01 -17.85
CA SER A 641 -22.88 8.64 -17.37
C SER A 641 -22.16 7.73 -18.35
N TYR A 642 -22.43 7.83 -19.66
CA TYR A 642 -21.71 7.05 -20.65
C TYR A 642 -20.19 7.33 -20.65
N LEU A 643 -19.78 8.61 -20.71
CA LEU A 643 -18.37 9.00 -20.75
C LEU A 643 -17.60 8.55 -19.51
N ALA A 644 -18.17 8.73 -18.32
CA ALA A 644 -17.54 8.36 -17.05
C ALA A 644 -17.24 6.84 -16.97
N HIS A 645 -17.88 6.01 -17.79
CA HIS A 645 -17.72 4.56 -17.74
C HIS A 645 -16.76 4.05 -18.81
N VAL A 646 -16.87 4.58 -20.03
CA VAL A 646 -16.05 4.07 -21.15
C VAL A 646 -14.66 4.70 -21.21
N ALA A 647 -14.42 5.79 -20.47
CA ALA A 647 -13.13 6.47 -20.41
C ALA A 647 -12.29 6.10 -19.17
N LEU A 648 -12.83 5.26 -18.27
CA LEU A 648 -12.14 4.78 -17.07
C LEU A 648 -11.59 3.35 -17.27
N PRO A 649 -10.49 3.00 -16.57
CA PRO A 649 -9.93 1.65 -16.54
C PRO A 649 -10.79 0.69 -15.67
N GLU A 650 -10.67 -0.62 -15.89
CA GLU A 650 -11.36 -1.62 -15.04
C GLU A 650 -10.85 -1.57 -13.61
N ASN A 651 -11.75 -1.72 -12.63
CA ASN A 651 -11.41 -1.69 -11.22
C ASN A 651 -10.56 -0.47 -10.89
N SER A 652 -10.99 0.70 -11.34
CA SER A 652 -10.18 1.90 -11.30
C SER A 652 -9.72 2.19 -9.87
N GLY A 653 -10.48 1.87 -8.82
CA GLY A 653 -10.01 1.93 -7.43
C GLY A 653 -8.70 1.19 -7.10
N GLN A 654 -8.31 0.20 -7.91
CA GLN A 654 -7.08 -0.60 -7.77
C GLN A 654 -5.98 -0.22 -8.77
N LEU A 655 -6.23 0.72 -9.68
CA LEU A 655 -5.22 1.16 -10.62
C LEU A 655 -4.11 1.92 -9.88
N SER A 656 -2.87 1.41 -9.96
CA SER A 656 -1.70 1.98 -9.28
C SER A 656 -1.48 3.46 -9.61
N LEU A 657 -1.77 3.86 -10.85
CA LEU A 657 -1.67 5.25 -11.31
C LEU A 657 -2.45 6.22 -10.42
N TRP A 658 -3.64 5.87 -9.94
CA TRP A 658 -4.42 6.77 -9.09
C TRP A 658 -3.79 6.96 -7.72
N ARG A 659 -3.17 5.91 -7.17
CA ARG A 659 -2.44 5.98 -5.92
C ARG A 659 -1.15 6.80 -6.06
N GLU A 660 -0.48 6.71 -7.20
CA GLU A 660 0.68 7.55 -7.53
C GLU A 660 0.29 9.03 -7.59
N ILE A 661 -0.74 9.37 -8.36
CA ILE A 661 -1.25 10.74 -8.45
C ILE A 661 -1.68 11.25 -7.07
N ALA A 662 -2.41 10.44 -6.30
CA ALA A 662 -2.80 10.79 -4.94
C ALA A 662 -1.58 11.08 -4.03
N SER A 663 -0.53 10.24 -4.11
CA SER A 663 0.70 10.45 -3.35
C SER A 663 1.46 11.72 -3.77
N GLU A 664 1.37 12.13 -5.03
CA GLU A 664 2.03 13.34 -5.54
C GLU A 664 1.23 14.61 -5.24
N VAL A 665 -0.10 14.53 -5.22
CA VAL A 665 -0.99 15.68 -4.93
C VAL A 665 -1.15 15.93 -3.44
N LEU A 666 -1.20 14.88 -2.60
CA LEU A 666 -1.46 14.97 -1.16
C LEU A 666 -0.60 16.03 -0.42
N PRO A 667 0.73 16.15 -0.64
CA PRO A 667 1.56 17.15 0.04
C PRO A 667 1.19 18.62 -0.23
N TYR A 668 0.37 18.88 -1.25
CA TYR A 668 -0.09 20.23 -1.62
C TYR A 668 -1.48 20.56 -1.06
N ILE A 669 -2.13 19.60 -0.39
CA ILE A 669 -3.42 19.79 0.29
C ILE A 669 -3.14 20.19 1.74
N ASN A 670 -3.73 21.30 2.20
CA ASN A 670 -3.62 21.72 3.60
C ASN A 670 -4.61 20.97 4.51
N ASP A 671 -4.45 21.07 5.82
CA ASP A 671 -5.26 20.32 6.80
C ASP A 671 -6.77 20.57 6.66
N VAL A 672 -7.16 21.82 6.39
CA VAL A 672 -8.56 22.20 6.14
C VAL A 672 -9.10 21.50 4.89
N GLY A 673 -8.30 21.51 3.82
CA GLY A 673 -8.63 20.82 2.58
C GLY A 673 -8.72 19.31 2.77
N LEU A 674 -7.80 18.74 3.54
CA LEU A 674 -7.77 17.31 3.84
C LEU A 674 -8.98 16.87 4.68
N ALA A 675 -9.40 17.65 5.67
CA ALA A 675 -10.64 17.42 6.39
C ALA A 675 -11.87 17.44 5.46
N LEU A 676 -11.87 18.35 4.46
CA LEU A 676 -12.92 18.43 3.45
C LEU A 676 -12.87 17.23 2.49
N VAL A 677 -11.69 16.70 2.14
CA VAL A 677 -11.49 15.44 1.39
C VAL A 677 -12.19 14.29 2.12
N HIS A 678 -11.85 14.07 3.39
CA HIS A 678 -12.40 12.99 4.22
C HIS A 678 -13.93 13.08 4.35
N ARG A 679 -14.45 14.28 4.69
CA ARG A 679 -15.89 14.50 4.82
C ARG A 679 -16.63 14.25 3.51
N SER A 680 -16.07 14.69 2.39
CA SER A 680 -16.73 14.50 1.09
C SER A 680 -16.70 13.04 0.65
N TRP A 681 -15.59 12.33 0.91
CA TRP A 681 -15.47 10.89 0.68
C TRP A 681 -16.51 10.09 1.48
N HIS A 682 -16.70 10.43 2.76
CA HIS A 682 -17.71 9.78 3.60
C HIS A 682 -19.14 9.99 3.04
N ASN A 683 -19.48 11.23 2.68
CA ASN A 683 -20.79 11.56 2.11
C ASN A 683 -21.05 10.80 0.80
N TYR A 684 -20.05 10.75 -0.09
CA TYR A 684 -20.11 9.96 -1.31
C TYR A 684 -20.36 8.48 -1.02
N SER A 685 -19.60 7.90 -0.09
CA SER A 685 -19.70 6.49 0.27
C SER A 685 -21.08 6.11 0.82
N LYS A 686 -21.66 6.96 1.67
CA LYS A 686 -23.01 6.76 2.22
C LYS A 686 -24.08 6.84 1.15
N ARG A 687 -23.97 7.79 0.22
CA ARG A 687 -24.91 7.92 -0.90
C ARG A 687 -24.85 6.71 -1.82
N LEU A 688 -23.65 6.25 -2.17
CA LEU A 688 -23.47 5.10 -3.05
C LEU A 688 -23.98 3.80 -2.40
N ALA A 689 -23.80 3.62 -1.09
CA ALA A 689 -24.38 2.47 -0.39
C ALA A 689 -25.92 2.43 -0.47
N LYS A 690 -26.58 3.60 -0.41
CA LYS A 690 -28.04 3.69 -0.58
C LYS A 690 -28.49 3.34 -1.99
N VAL A 691 -27.78 3.85 -3.00
CA VAL A 691 -28.02 3.53 -4.41
C VAL A 691 -27.88 2.03 -4.64
N ALA A 692 -26.83 1.42 -4.08
CA ALA A 692 -26.55 0.00 -4.16
C ALA A 692 -27.68 -0.88 -3.59
N VAL A 693 -28.21 -0.51 -2.42
CA VAL A 693 -29.39 -1.19 -1.83
C VAL A 693 -30.61 -1.05 -2.75
N GLY A 694 -30.84 0.13 -3.32
CA GLY A 694 -31.97 0.40 -4.21
C GLY A 694 -31.94 -0.41 -5.52
N VAL A 695 -30.75 -0.69 -6.07
CA VAL A 695 -30.60 -1.41 -7.34
C VAL A 695 -30.65 -2.93 -7.18
N SER A 696 -30.36 -3.47 -5.99
CA SER A 696 -30.21 -4.91 -5.72
C SER A 696 -31.37 -5.78 -6.24
N LYS A 697 -32.62 -5.35 -6.04
CA LYS A 697 -33.81 -6.06 -6.55
C LYS A 697 -33.80 -6.22 -8.07
N TRP A 698 -33.37 -5.18 -8.79
CA TRP A 698 -33.35 -5.15 -10.25
C TRP A 698 -32.23 -6.00 -10.82
N VAL A 699 -31.09 -6.06 -10.14
CA VAL A 699 -29.99 -6.97 -10.48
C VAL A 699 -30.42 -8.43 -10.33
N HIS A 700 -31.13 -8.77 -9.25
CA HIS A 700 -31.66 -10.12 -9.06
C HIS A 700 -32.71 -10.52 -10.12
N LYS A 701 -33.58 -9.57 -10.51
CA LYS A 701 -34.50 -9.74 -11.65
C LYS A 701 -33.73 -10.01 -12.95
N LEU A 702 -32.67 -9.24 -13.24
CA LEU A 702 -31.85 -9.41 -14.44
C LEU A 702 -31.20 -10.80 -14.52
N GLN A 703 -30.63 -11.28 -13.41
CA GLN A 703 -30.05 -12.63 -13.34
C GLN A 703 -31.10 -13.70 -13.65
N THR A 704 -32.27 -13.61 -13.02
CA THR A 704 -33.38 -14.54 -13.23
C THR A 704 -33.86 -14.54 -14.68
N TYR A 705 -33.92 -13.35 -15.29
CA TYR A 705 -34.32 -13.14 -16.68
C TYR A 705 -33.36 -13.83 -17.68
N THR A 706 -32.06 -13.84 -17.41
CA THR A 706 -31.04 -14.41 -18.31
C THR A 706 -30.97 -15.95 -18.34
N VAL A 707 -31.65 -16.64 -17.41
CA VAL A 707 -31.55 -18.10 -17.22
C VAL A 707 -32.67 -18.89 -17.93
N GLN A 708 -33.72 -18.24 -18.46
CA GLN A 708 -34.87 -18.93 -19.06
C GLN A 708 -35.04 -18.69 -20.58
N PRO A 709 -35.05 -19.72 -21.45
CA PRO A 709 -35.33 -19.54 -22.87
C PRO A 709 -36.82 -19.21 -23.13
N PRO A 710 -37.17 -18.34 -24.09
CA PRO A 710 -38.56 -18.01 -24.40
C PRO A 710 -39.15 -18.84 -25.54
N GLU A 711 -40.47 -19.11 -25.46
CA GLU A 711 -41.31 -19.46 -26.61
C GLU A 711 -42.48 -18.45 -26.72
N GLY A 712 -42.61 -17.78 -27.88
CA GLY A 712 -43.79 -16.97 -28.26
C GLY A 712 -43.61 -15.44 -28.36
N LEU A 713 -44.38 -14.80 -29.26
CA LEU A 713 -44.35 -13.35 -29.55
C LEU A 713 -44.78 -12.46 -28.35
N ILE A 714 -45.83 -12.86 -27.63
CA ILE A 714 -46.34 -12.11 -26.46
C ILE A 714 -45.30 -12.14 -25.33
N THR A 715 -44.69 -13.30 -25.09
CA THR A 715 -43.60 -13.50 -24.12
C THR A 715 -42.39 -12.65 -24.47
N ASN A 716 -42.03 -12.54 -25.76
CA ASN A 716 -40.93 -11.67 -26.21
C ASN A 716 -41.21 -10.17 -26.00
N ALA A 717 -42.45 -9.71 -26.25
CA ALA A 717 -42.82 -8.31 -26.04
C ALA A 717 -42.87 -7.93 -24.55
N GLN A 718 -43.41 -8.80 -23.69
CA GLN A 718 -43.39 -8.62 -22.23
C GLN A 718 -41.96 -8.60 -21.69
N ARG A 719 -41.11 -9.51 -22.18
CA ARG A 719 -39.69 -9.56 -21.85
C ARG A 719 -38.93 -8.31 -22.28
N ALA A 720 -39.21 -7.77 -23.46
CA ALA A 720 -38.64 -6.50 -23.90
C ALA A 720 -39.03 -5.33 -22.97
N LEU A 721 -40.28 -5.29 -22.50
CA LEU A 721 -40.75 -4.30 -21.53
C LEU A 721 -40.07 -4.46 -20.16
N GLU A 722 -39.92 -5.69 -19.67
CA GLU A 722 -39.22 -5.99 -18.42
C GLU A 722 -37.73 -5.63 -18.49
N LEU A 723 -37.05 -5.93 -19.60
CA LEU A 723 -35.66 -5.55 -19.81
C LEU A 723 -35.51 -4.02 -19.90
N ALA A 724 -36.47 -3.33 -20.52
CA ALA A 724 -36.50 -1.87 -20.54
C ALA A 724 -36.69 -1.29 -19.12
N GLU A 725 -37.55 -1.89 -18.30
CA GLU A 725 -37.74 -1.52 -16.88
C GLU A 725 -36.44 -1.75 -16.08
N ILE A 726 -35.83 -2.93 -16.19
CA ILE A 726 -34.55 -3.25 -15.52
C ILE A 726 -33.44 -2.29 -15.94
N SER A 727 -33.29 -2.06 -17.25
CA SER A 727 -32.30 -1.14 -17.81
C SER A 727 -32.52 0.28 -17.30
N SER A 728 -33.77 0.74 -17.24
CA SER A 728 -34.11 2.05 -16.70
C SER A 728 -33.72 2.21 -15.22
N HIS A 729 -33.93 1.19 -14.39
CA HIS A 729 -33.55 1.26 -12.98
C HIS A 729 -32.04 1.22 -12.76
N ILE A 730 -31.31 0.41 -13.54
CA ILE A 730 -29.85 0.38 -13.49
C ILE A 730 -29.27 1.71 -14.01
N ALA A 731 -29.87 2.28 -15.07
CA ALA A 731 -29.52 3.61 -15.58
C ALA A 731 -29.70 4.71 -14.53
N ALA A 732 -30.83 4.69 -13.81
CA ALA A 732 -31.10 5.65 -12.74
C ALA A 732 -30.07 5.53 -11.61
N ALA A 733 -29.69 4.31 -11.23
CA ALA A 733 -28.67 4.07 -10.21
C ALA A 733 -27.28 4.60 -10.64
N VAL A 734 -26.91 4.39 -11.91
CA VAL A 734 -25.70 4.95 -12.51
C VAL A 734 -25.75 6.48 -12.54
N GLN A 735 -26.89 7.06 -12.88
CA GLN A 735 -27.06 8.52 -12.88
C GLN A 735 -26.90 9.11 -11.48
N GLU A 736 -27.45 8.45 -10.45
CA GLU A 736 -27.28 8.89 -9.06
C GLU A 736 -25.84 8.76 -8.57
N GLU A 737 -25.12 7.71 -8.98
CA GLU A 737 -23.68 7.58 -8.71
C GLU A 737 -22.90 8.72 -9.36
N TYR A 738 -23.21 9.06 -10.61
CA TYR A 738 -22.58 10.18 -11.31
C TYR A 738 -22.81 11.51 -10.58
N VAL A 739 -24.04 11.78 -10.13
CA VAL A 739 -24.35 12.99 -9.35
C VAL A 739 -23.57 13.01 -8.04
N ALA A 740 -23.49 11.88 -7.33
CA ALA A 740 -22.67 11.76 -6.13
C ALA A 740 -21.19 12.07 -6.41
N SER A 741 -20.66 11.58 -7.53
CA SER A 741 -19.30 11.85 -8.00
C SER A 741 -19.09 13.34 -8.30
N MET A 742 -20.06 14.02 -8.93
CA MET A 742 -19.97 15.46 -9.18
C MET A 742 -20.04 16.29 -7.90
N GLU A 743 -20.86 15.91 -6.93
CA GLU A 743 -20.89 16.56 -5.62
C GLU A 743 -19.57 16.36 -4.86
N LEU A 744 -18.97 15.18 -4.95
CA LEU A 744 -17.63 14.92 -4.42
C LEU A 744 -16.62 15.89 -5.03
N VAL A 745 -16.57 15.97 -6.37
CA VAL A 745 -15.65 16.86 -7.11
C VAL A 745 -15.88 18.33 -6.74
N ALA A 746 -17.12 18.79 -6.74
CA ALA A 746 -17.47 20.19 -6.46
C ALA A 746 -17.03 20.62 -5.06
N ARG A 747 -17.14 19.72 -4.07
CA ARG A 747 -16.68 19.99 -2.70
C ARG A 747 -15.15 19.99 -2.57
N GLN A 748 -14.43 19.27 -3.42
CA GLN A 748 -12.96 19.28 -3.45
C GLN A 748 -12.36 20.44 -4.23
N PHE A 749 -13.10 20.98 -5.19
CA PHE A 749 -12.62 22.01 -6.10
C PHE A 749 -11.90 23.19 -5.42
N PRO A 750 -12.40 23.76 -4.29
CA PRO A 750 -11.75 24.88 -3.59
C PRO A 750 -10.35 24.58 -3.03
N VAL A 751 -10.01 23.29 -2.88
CA VAL A 751 -8.74 22.81 -2.31
C VAL A 751 -7.67 22.61 -3.41
N SER A 752 -8.08 22.54 -4.67
CA SER A 752 -7.19 22.25 -5.81
C SER A 752 -6.86 23.51 -6.59
N ASN A 753 -5.57 23.84 -6.74
CA ASN A 753 -5.17 24.91 -7.66
C ASN A 753 -5.20 24.42 -9.12
N ILE A 754 -5.21 25.36 -10.07
CA ILE A 754 -5.30 25.06 -11.51
C ILE A 754 -4.16 24.17 -12.01
N LEU A 755 -2.96 24.30 -11.44
CA LEU A 755 -1.80 23.49 -11.81
C LEU A 755 -1.93 22.04 -11.35
N LEU A 756 -2.48 21.79 -10.17
CA LEU A 756 -2.77 20.46 -9.66
C LEU A 756 -3.88 19.79 -10.47
N GLN A 757 -4.90 20.57 -10.88
CA GLN A 757 -5.93 20.09 -11.79
C GLN A 757 -5.34 19.74 -13.16
N ALA A 758 -4.55 20.63 -13.76
CA ALA A 758 -3.88 20.38 -15.03
C ALA A 758 -2.94 19.17 -14.96
N TYR A 759 -2.16 19.05 -13.88
CA TYR A 759 -1.28 17.93 -13.61
C TYR A 759 -2.05 16.61 -13.49
N THR A 760 -3.13 16.58 -12.72
CA THR A 760 -3.98 15.38 -12.55
C THR A 760 -4.51 14.93 -13.90
N ASN A 761 -5.08 15.86 -14.67
CA ASN A 761 -5.63 15.55 -15.99
C ASN A 761 -4.54 15.12 -17.00
N TYR A 762 -3.36 15.74 -16.96
CA TYR A 762 -2.20 15.38 -17.77
C TYR A 762 -1.72 13.96 -17.46
N ARG A 763 -1.51 13.63 -16.18
CA ARG A 763 -1.01 12.34 -15.73
C ARG A 763 -1.99 11.20 -15.95
N CYS A 764 -3.29 11.48 -16.00
CA CYS A 764 -4.30 10.47 -16.30
C CYS A 764 -4.35 10.08 -17.78
N ALA A 765 -3.78 10.87 -18.70
CA ALA A 765 -3.88 10.60 -20.12
C ALA A 765 -3.17 9.26 -20.50
N PRO A 766 -3.86 8.31 -21.17
CA PRO A 766 -5.01 8.54 -22.03
C PRO A 766 -6.40 8.41 -21.37
N TYR A 767 -6.51 8.06 -20.09
CA TYR A 767 -7.78 7.92 -19.37
C TYR A 767 -8.31 9.24 -18.82
N LEU A 768 -9.62 9.33 -18.58
CA LEU A 768 -10.15 10.40 -17.74
C LEU A 768 -9.67 10.19 -16.29
N PRO A 769 -9.46 11.27 -15.52
CA PRO A 769 -9.17 11.12 -14.10
C PRO A 769 -10.36 10.52 -13.36
N ASP A 770 -10.15 9.39 -12.68
CA ASP A 770 -11.10 8.90 -11.69
C ASP A 770 -10.90 9.67 -10.38
N ILE A 771 -11.49 10.86 -10.29
CA ILE A 771 -11.34 11.72 -9.11
C ILE A 771 -11.82 11.01 -7.84
N VAL A 772 -12.83 10.16 -7.94
CA VAL A 772 -13.35 9.38 -6.81
C VAL A 772 -12.28 8.41 -6.31
N ALA A 773 -11.64 7.65 -7.20
CA ALA A 773 -10.56 6.74 -6.83
C ALA A 773 -9.29 7.46 -6.36
N ILE A 774 -8.98 8.62 -6.94
CA ILE A 774 -7.86 9.47 -6.49
C ILE A 774 -8.14 9.98 -5.07
N VAL A 775 -9.34 10.51 -4.80
CA VAL A 775 -9.75 10.97 -3.46
C VAL A 775 -9.71 9.84 -2.44
N TYR A 776 -10.22 8.66 -2.80
CA TYR A 776 -10.10 7.46 -1.98
C TYR A 776 -8.64 7.15 -1.60
N ASN A 777 -7.73 7.22 -2.57
CA ASN A 777 -6.31 6.97 -2.31
C ASN A 777 -5.67 8.10 -1.48
N ILE A 778 -6.10 9.36 -1.62
CA ILE A 778 -5.67 10.47 -0.75
C ILE A 778 -6.07 10.16 0.70
N VAL A 779 -7.33 9.77 0.95
CA VAL A 779 -7.84 9.38 2.27
C VAL A 779 -7.04 8.21 2.86
N CYS A 780 -6.75 7.19 2.05
CA CYS A 780 -5.97 6.03 2.50
C CYS A 780 -4.54 6.41 2.88
N ILE A 781 -3.85 7.15 2.01
CA ILE A 781 -2.45 7.54 2.24
C ILE A 781 -2.37 8.46 3.46
N ASP A 782 -3.27 9.42 3.59
CA ASP A 782 -3.31 10.29 4.78
C ASP A 782 -3.53 9.46 6.07
N SER A 783 -4.49 8.54 6.07
CA SER A 783 -4.74 7.65 7.21
C SER A 783 -3.51 6.80 7.57
N GLU A 784 -2.79 6.30 6.56
CA GLU A 784 -1.52 5.58 6.75
C GLU A 784 -0.41 6.48 7.32
N GLN A 785 -0.32 7.73 6.87
CA GLN A 785 0.65 8.71 7.35
C GLN A 785 0.39 9.09 8.81
N ARG A 786 -0.87 9.39 9.17
CA ARG A 786 -1.27 9.67 10.56
C ARG A 786 -1.00 8.47 11.48
N ALA A 787 -1.28 7.25 11.02
CA ALA A 787 -0.93 6.04 11.77
C ALA A 787 0.60 5.90 11.97
N ALA A 788 1.41 6.36 11.02
CA ALA A 788 2.86 6.40 11.17
C ALA A 788 3.32 7.53 12.11
N GLU A 789 2.62 8.67 12.13
CA GLU A 789 2.86 9.82 13.03
C GLU A 789 2.60 9.44 14.49
N ALA A 790 1.44 8.85 14.76
CA ALA A 790 1.07 8.37 16.09
C ALA A 790 2.12 7.38 16.64
N ARG A 791 2.75 6.58 15.78
CA ARG A 791 3.83 5.66 16.13
C ARG A 791 5.21 6.32 16.31
N GLY A 792 5.35 7.62 16.10
CA GLY A 792 6.63 8.32 16.10
C GLY A 792 7.58 7.88 14.97
N VAL A 793 7.05 7.21 13.94
CA VAL A 793 7.82 6.65 12.80
C VAL A 793 7.73 7.56 11.57
N TYR A 794 6.74 8.46 11.53
CA TYR A 794 6.59 9.38 10.41
C TYR A 794 7.68 10.45 10.42
N ARG A 795 8.33 10.59 9.27
CA ARG A 795 8.98 11.84 8.90
C ARG A 795 8.17 12.43 7.76
N PRO A 796 7.72 13.69 7.86
CA PRO A 796 7.06 14.33 6.75
C PRO A 796 7.97 14.23 5.52
N ARG A 797 7.42 13.68 4.44
CA ARG A 797 8.05 13.87 3.13
C ARG A 797 8.06 15.36 2.91
N LEU A 798 9.25 15.97 2.90
CA LEU A 798 9.40 17.29 2.32
C LEU A 798 8.70 17.23 0.96
N PRO A 799 7.82 18.18 0.62
CA PRO A 799 7.21 18.19 -0.70
C PRO A 799 8.34 18.05 -1.72
N PRO A 800 8.19 17.19 -2.75
CA PRO A 800 9.16 17.18 -3.83
C PRO A 800 9.41 18.64 -4.23
N SER A 801 10.67 19.01 -4.45
CA SER A 801 11.06 20.37 -4.83
C SER A 801 10.02 20.90 -5.82
N ARG A 802 9.25 21.91 -5.38
CA ARG A 802 8.10 22.51 -6.05
C ARG A 802 8.15 22.33 -7.59
N PRO A 803 7.00 22.18 -8.28
CA PRO A 803 6.86 22.88 -9.56
C PRO A 803 6.81 24.38 -9.22
N ALA A 804 7.98 24.96 -8.99
CA ALA A 804 8.17 26.40 -8.92
C ALA A 804 9.31 26.73 -9.87
N PRO A 805 9.21 27.88 -10.55
CA PRO A 805 10.02 28.18 -11.72
C PRO A 805 11.49 28.21 -11.30
N SER A 806 12.23 27.16 -11.61
CA SER A 806 13.66 27.09 -11.30
C SER A 806 14.43 27.51 -12.53
N SER A 807 14.72 28.82 -12.58
CA SER A 807 15.67 29.46 -13.48
C SER A 807 17.03 28.74 -13.53
N ARG A 808 17.27 27.95 -14.58
CA ARG A 808 18.56 27.80 -15.32
C ARG A 808 18.49 26.63 -16.30
N VAL A 809 18.67 26.97 -17.57
CA VAL A 809 18.71 26.07 -18.73
C VAL A 809 20.16 25.70 -19.06
N PRO A 810 20.47 24.43 -19.40
CA PRO A 810 21.56 24.08 -20.31
C PRO A 810 21.03 23.99 -21.75
N GLU A 811 21.69 24.69 -22.67
CA GLU A 811 21.20 25.11 -23.99
C GLU A 811 21.08 24.01 -25.07
N GLU A 812 21.29 22.74 -24.74
CA GLU A 812 21.50 21.68 -25.76
C GLU A 812 20.28 20.80 -26.08
N ALA A 813 19.17 20.90 -25.32
CA ALA A 813 18.00 20.04 -25.51
C ALA A 813 16.93 20.55 -26.51
N LYS A 814 17.13 21.73 -27.13
CA LYS A 814 16.12 22.38 -27.99
C LYS A 814 15.98 21.78 -29.41
N ALA A 815 16.94 20.98 -29.88
CA ALA A 815 16.99 20.61 -31.30
C ALA A 815 16.33 19.27 -31.65
N HIS A 816 16.23 18.31 -30.73
CA HIS A 816 15.83 16.93 -31.07
C HIS A 816 14.35 16.58 -30.82
N GLY A 817 13.60 17.39 -30.06
CA GLY A 817 12.20 17.11 -29.72
C GLY A 817 11.16 17.49 -30.77
N LEU A 818 11.43 18.52 -31.59
CA LEU A 818 10.45 19.09 -32.53
C LEU A 818 10.27 18.26 -33.81
N GLU A 819 11.28 17.50 -34.25
CA GLU A 819 11.18 16.68 -35.47
C GLU A 819 10.41 15.37 -35.25
N ALA A 820 10.42 14.81 -34.03
CA ALA A 820 9.69 13.59 -33.72
C ALA A 820 8.16 13.81 -33.60
N ALA A 821 7.73 15.00 -33.15
CA ALA A 821 6.32 15.33 -32.97
C ALA A 821 5.57 15.61 -34.28
N ALA A 822 6.26 16.08 -35.32
CA ALA A 822 5.66 16.36 -36.63
C ALA A 822 5.29 15.07 -37.40
N ALA A 823 5.89 13.93 -37.07
CA ALA A 823 5.61 12.65 -37.73
C ALA A 823 4.35 11.93 -37.22
N MET A 824 3.82 12.30 -36.03
CA MET A 824 2.63 11.66 -35.44
C MET A 824 1.31 12.41 -35.75
N LEU A 825 1.35 13.49 -36.53
CA LEU A 825 0.20 14.37 -36.82
C LEU A 825 -0.20 14.42 -38.31
N GLN A 826 -0.09 13.32 -39.05
CA GLN A 826 -0.77 13.21 -40.35
C GLN A 826 -1.88 12.17 -40.33
N PRO A 827 -3.00 12.44 -41.05
CA PRO A 827 -4.33 11.87 -40.78
C PRO A 827 -4.43 10.36 -40.92
#